data_AF-A0AAE1ZBG1-F1
#
_entry.id   AF-A0AAE1ZBG1-F1
#
_cell.length_a   1.000
_cell.length_b   1.000
_cell.length_c   1.000
_cell.angle_alpha   90.00
_cell.angle_beta   90.00
_cell.angle_gamma   90.00
#
_symmetry.space_group_name_H-M   'P 1'
#
loop_
_entity.id
_entity.type
_entity.pdbx_description
1 polymer ?
#
loop_
_entity_poly.entity_id
_entity_poly.type
_entity_poly.pdbx_seq_one_letter_code
_entity_poly.pdbx_strand_id
1 'polypeptide(L)'
;MLSLLSRGHLKTRHLVTWHSTFLSTSTRRMEKRTQPKWSTPNQQVQDVPLPNVYLYNSLTSRKDLFVPQDGRCVKWYTCGPTVYDVSHMGHARTYVVFDVIRRVLTDYFNFKVTYVLNITDIDDKIIKRARQNHLINDYQLRDPDLATVVSDISKGVQRIKSKILSESDPDKKAYLTNEVDRLISLLSTVPSDKENAVDYLILNARDAIADTLDAVYGDSITDHQIFEMLARHFEKEYLVDMKSLNIIPPSVLVRVTEYIDAIIKYVKQIIENGFAYVAPSGSVYFDTNRFANSPNHFYAKLVPTAYGDTDQLESGEGELCIIGEKKSLNDFALWKASKPGEPAWLSPWGKGRPGWHIECSVMASDILGDTLDIHSGGVDLKFPHHDNELAQSEAYFGHSHWVNYFLHSGHLTISGCKMSKSLKNFITIRDALKTHSPRQIRLIFLLHSWRDTMDYSADTLAEAVAYEKQLVDFLYTCSNIQFLANQSLSNESTLEETENSDFKQTLMDIQHKVYSALCDSCDTRSVLDYLKILMSEADSKIFSRIQPNKCVSNLADDAFAAGRFILQLMRIFGVADHTAVATGSPVPCGAIVAGGKIPEHYESIPLREFDETAFGFRSWLSLDTLTEERLNTTVHKSLEASSLFVHTIINEGDMFNTIVNTFTSAIHKKYGIDLFNVESDGKHSLECILKTSTQTDLSELTCIPHGLEINAWPVVLNFLYTLVSIRNTIRKILSSGTITDSACKKRLYRACDRFRDIDLVNAEIRLQDRATTTDLIRGLDIPPFIGLVDKKFLINEPSKNETKHDETVVSKEVIKKEAGCIPPWELFVSEVDKYSKFDSKGMPTHDTSGNELSKSALKKLQKLYTAQEKRYTAFLNKKEVTKK
;
A
#
# COMPACT_ATOMS: atom_id res chain seq x y z
N MET A 1 37.57 37.33 44.49
CA MET A 1 38.15 38.60 44.96
C MET A 1 37.15 39.70 44.61
N LEU A 2 36.34 40.17 45.59
CA LEU A 2 36.40 41.52 46.20
C LEU A 2 36.29 42.64 45.14
N SER A 3 35.41 43.66 45.21
CA SER A 3 34.57 44.19 46.28
C SER A 3 33.75 45.40 45.77
N LEU A 4 32.59 45.65 46.40
CA LEU A 4 32.08 46.94 46.91
C LEU A 4 31.91 48.19 45.98
N LEU A 5 30.62 48.54 45.80
CA LEU A 5 29.95 49.82 46.08
C LEU A 5 30.77 51.14 46.12
N SER A 6 30.31 52.16 45.37
CA SER A 6 30.17 53.52 45.92
C SER A 6 29.08 54.35 45.20
N ARG A 7 28.37 55.17 45.97
CA ARG A 7 27.25 56.06 45.61
C ARG A 7 27.73 57.49 45.36
N GLY A 8 26.96 58.23 44.57
CA GLY A 8 26.83 59.70 44.62
C GLY A 8 26.45 60.27 43.25
N HIS A 9 25.69 61.34 43.05
CA HIS A 9 24.81 62.17 43.90
C HIS A 9 24.13 63.19 42.92
N LEU A 10 23.02 63.83 43.33
CA LEU A 10 22.38 65.04 42.74
C LEU A 10 21.55 64.81 41.44
N LYS A 11 20.42 65.47 41.17
CA LYS A 11 19.76 66.67 41.73
C LYS A 11 18.29 66.68 41.27
N THR A 12 17.39 67.10 42.16
CA THR A 12 15.94 67.31 41.93
C THR A 12 15.64 68.61 41.17
N ARG A 13 14.62 68.57 40.29
CA ARG A 13 13.85 69.73 39.82
C ARG A 13 12.37 69.36 39.73
N HIS A 14 11.52 70.33 40.09
CA HIS A 14 10.13 70.25 40.54
C HIS A 14 9.06 70.15 39.42
N LEU A 15 7.95 69.44 39.75
CA LEU A 15 6.50 69.75 39.51
C LEU A 15 6.02 69.96 38.05
N VAL A 16 4.89 69.44 37.51
CA VAL A 16 3.59 68.82 37.90
C VAL A 16 3.18 68.01 36.62
N THR A 17 2.56 66.81 36.62
CA THR A 17 1.09 66.62 36.55
C THR A 17 0.62 65.15 36.46
N TRP A 18 -0.50 64.89 37.13
CA TRP A 18 -1.57 63.89 36.93
C TRP A 18 -1.24 62.38 36.94
N HIS A 19 -1.77 61.71 37.97
CA HIS A 19 -1.89 60.26 38.10
C HIS A 19 -2.77 59.66 36.98
N SER A 20 -2.29 58.60 36.34
CA SER A 20 -3.15 57.50 35.90
C SER A 20 -2.50 56.16 36.23
N THR A 21 -3.25 55.35 36.97
CA THR A 21 -2.84 54.02 37.43
C THR A 21 -2.95 53.05 36.26
N PHE A 22 -1.83 52.70 35.62
CA PHE A 22 -1.79 51.57 34.69
C PHE A 22 -1.44 50.29 35.45
N LEU A 23 -2.47 49.46 35.64
CA LEU A 23 -2.31 48.03 35.93
C LEU A 23 -1.48 47.39 34.80
N SER A 24 -0.27 46.95 35.14
CA SER A 24 0.54 46.11 34.27
C SER A 24 -0.15 44.75 34.15
N THR A 25 -0.81 44.51 33.01
CA THR A 25 -1.22 43.18 32.58
C THR A 25 0.04 42.39 32.24
N SER A 26 0.46 41.54 33.18
CA SER A 26 1.42 40.45 32.91
C SER A 26 0.79 39.51 31.89
N THR A 27 1.26 39.57 30.64
CA THR A 27 1.03 38.50 29.66
C THR A 27 1.80 37.27 30.13
N ARG A 28 1.10 36.38 30.84
CA ARG A 28 1.57 35.05 31.19
C ARG A 28 1.81 34.29 29.88
N ARG A 29 3.05 34.21 29.41
CA ARG A 29 3.44 33.26 28.35
C ARG A 29 3.02 31.88 28.84
N MET A 30 2.05 31.25 28.18
CA MET A 30 1.73 29.84 28.44
C MET A 30 2.99 29.02 28.15
N GLU A 31 3.53 28.36 29.17
CA GLU A 31 4.58 27.36 28.97
C GLU A 31 4.05 26.28 28.01
N LYS A 32 4.84 25.94 26.98
CA LYS A 32 4.45 24.88 26.04
C LYS A 32 4.35 23.56 26.81
N ARG A 33 3.17 22.93 26.81
CA ARG A 33 2.99 21.58 27.37
C ARG A 33 3.97 20.60 26.71
N THR A 34 4.57 19.72 27.50
CA THR A 34 5.42 18.62 27.03
C THR A 34 4.72 17.28 27.27
N GLN A 35 5.14 16.23 26.56
CA GLN A 35 4.59 14.89 26.77
C GLN A 35 4.84 14.45 28.23
N PRO A 36 3.85 13.81 28.89
CA PRO A 36 4.03 13.30 30.24
C PRO A 36 5.11 12.22 30.28
N LYS A 37 5.67 11.96 31.46
CA LYS A 37 6.67 10.92 31.64
C LYS A 37 6.05 9.55 31.31
N TRP A 38 6.61 8.88 30.31
CA TRP A 38 6.29 7.49 29.97
C TRP A 38 7.23 6.54 30.70
N SER A 39 6.72 5.36 31.06
CA SER A 39 7.48 4.26 31.65
C SER A 39 7.20 2.98 30.90
N THR A 40 8.22 2.12 30.79
CA THR A 40 8.06 0.78 30.22
C THR A 40 6.98 0.00 30.98
N PRO A 41 6.10 -0.74 30.28
CA PRO A 41 5.05 -1.53 30.92
C PRO A 41 5.66 -2.60 31.84
N ASN A 42 5.03 -2.84 32.99
CA ASN A 42 5.40 -3.97 33.86
C ASN A 42 4.86 -5.26 33.25
N GLN A 43 5.72 -6.25 33.01
CA GLN A 43 5.28 -7.57 32.57
C GLN A 43 4.53 -8.27 33.70
N GLN A 44 3.30 -8.72 33.41
CA GLN A 44 2.52 -9.56 34.31
C GLN A 44 3.11 -10.97 34.41
N VAL A 45 3.66 -11.47 33.30
CA VAL A 45 4.35 -12.76 33.21
C VAL A 45 5.86 -12.53 33.13
N GLN A 46 6.57 -12.94 34.17
CA GLN A 46 8.03 -12.85 34.24
C GLN A 46 8.69 -14.00 33.44
N ASP A 47 9.96 -13.82 33.07
CA ASP A 47 10.84 -14.85 32.49
C ASP A 47 10.49 -15.35 31.07
N VAL A 48 9.67 -14.64 30.29
CA VAL A 48 9.48 -14.93 28.85
C VAL A 48 10.57 -14.21 28.04
N PRO A 49 11.42 -14.93 27.28
CA PRO A 49 12.40 -14.28 26.40
C PRO A 49 11.69 -13.48 25.31
N LEU A 50 12.04 -12.20 25.19
CA LEU A 50 11.51 -11.28 24.18
C LEU A 50 12.63 -10.73 23.29
N PRO A 51 12.36 -10.51 21.99
CA PRO A 51 13.28 -9.83 21.09
C PRO A 51 13.42 -8.35 21.48
N ASN A 52 14.56 -7.76 21.17
CA ASN A 52 14.80 -6.32 21.37
C ASN A 52 14.14 -5.48 20.27
N VAL A 53 12.82 -5.60 20.11
CA VAL A 53 12.04 -4.80 19.17
C VAL A 53 11.78 -3.44 19.79
N TYR A 54 12.09 -2.38 19.08
CA TYR A 54 11.74 -1.00 19.43
C TYR A 54 10.62 -0.54 18.50
N LEU A 55 9.59 0.11 19.03
CA LEU A 55 8.52 0.72 18.23
C LEU A 55 8.54 2.23 18.40
N TYR A 56 8.38 2.97 17.30
CA TYR A 56 8.16 4.41 17.39
C TYR A 56 6.82 4.69 18.10
N ASN A 57 6.91 5.21 19.32
CA ASN A 57 5.75 5.45 20.17
C ASN A 57 5.35 6.92 20.11
N SER A 58 4.12 7.17 19.70
CA SER A 58 3.61 8.53 19.56
C SER A 58 3.41 9.24 20.91
N LEU A 59 3.35 8.49 22.02
CA LEU A 59 3.32 9.03 23.39
C LEU A 59 4.65 9.65 23.83
N THR A 60 5.76 9.26 23.21
CA THR A 60 7.12 9.71 23.58
C THR A 60 7.86 10.38 22.44
N SER A 61 7.35 10.27 21.21
CA SER A 61 7.97 10.75 19.98
C SER A 61 9.38 10.18 19.75
N ARG A 62 9.64 8.97 20.25
CA ARG A 62 10.90 8.22 20.08
C ARG A 62 10.60 6.73 19.92
N LYS A 63 11.64 5.97 19.58
CA LYS A 63 11.57 4.51 19.57
C LYS A 63 11.74 3.99 20.99
N ASP A 64 10.73 3.29 21.51
CA ASP A 64 10.73 2.67 22.83
C ASP A 64 10.82 1.15 22.71
N LEU A 65 11.50 0.49 23.64
CA LEU A 65 11.53 -0.97 23.70
C LEU A 65 10.11 -1.50 23.86
N PHE A 66 9.72 -2.40 22.97
CA PHE A 66 8.40 -3.03 22.96
C PHE A 66 8.36 -4.20 23.94
N VAL A 67 7.59 -4.01 25.00
CA VAL A 67 7.36 -4.99 26.06
C VAL A 67 5.85 -5.16 26.22
N PRO A 68 5.27 -6.29 25.76
CA PRO A 68 3.87 -6.60 26.00
C PRO A 68 3.62 -6.91 27.49
N GLN A 69 2.40 -6.65 27.96
CA GLN A 69 2.02 -6.90 29.34
C GLN A 69 1.93 -8.40 29.66
N ASP A 70 1.43 -9.22 28.74
CA ASP A 70 1.16 -10.66 28.92
C ASP A 70 2.15 -11.54 28.15
N GLY A 71 3.44 -11.46 28.51
CA GLY A 71 4.50 -12.27 27.90
C GLY A 71 4.62 -12.06 26.39
N ARG A 72 4.25 -13.08 25.59
CA ARG A 72 4.26 -12.99 24.11
C ARG A 72 2.90 -12.58 23.51
N CYS A 73 1.86 -12.44 24.32
CA CYS A 73 0.54 -12.02 23.88
C CYS A 73 0.49 -10.50 23.74
N VAL A 74 -0.07 -10.02 22.62
CA VAL A 74 -0.17 -8.60 22.29
C VAL A 74 -1.63 -8.25 22.07
N LYS A 75 -2.14 -7.32 22.86
CA LYS A 75 -3.48 -6.73 22.71
C LYS A 75 -3.37 -5.50 21.81
N TRP A 76 -3.95 -5.57 20.62
CA TRP A 76 -3.84 -4.50 19.62
C TRP A 76 -5.23 -4.06 19.15
N TYR A 77 -5.54 -2.77 19.30
CA TYR A 77 -6.70 -2.12 18.68
C TYR A 77 -6.29 -1.15 17.55
N THR A 78 -7.02 -1.17 16.43
CA THR A 78 -6.85 -0.20 15.33
C THR A 78 -8.18 0.43 14.96
N CYS A 79 -8.21 1.76 14.92
CA CYS A 79 -9.36 2.51 14.42
C CYS A 79 -9.63 2.17 12.95
N GLY A 80 -10.83 1.65 12.69
CA GLY A 80 -11.27 1.26 11.36
C GLY A 80 -12.03 2.35 10.60
N PRO A 81 -12.65 2.00 9.45
CA PRO A 81 -13.24 2.98 8.56
C PRO A 81 -14.63 3.45 9.02
N THR A 82 -14.96 4.69 8.66
CA THR A 82 -16.35 5.15 8.58
C THR A 82 -16.95 4.70 7.25
N VAL A 83 -17.94 3.82 7.29
CA VAL A 83 -18.48 3.12 6.10
C VAL A 83 -19.58 3.91 5.39
N TYR A 84 -19.25 5.13 4.91
CA TYR A 84 -20.18 6.00 4.18
C TYR A 84 -19.91 6.10 2.67
N ASP A 85 -18.72 5.68 2.23
CA ASP A 85 -18.28 5.76 0.84
C ASP A 85 -17.07 4.83 0.61
N VAL A 86 -16.71 4.58 -0.66
CA VAL A 86 -15.63 3.67 -1.08
C VAL A 86 -14.28 3.96 -0.43
N SER A 87 -13.44 2.93 -0.32
CA SER A 87 -12.08 3.06 0.22
C SER A 87 -11.10 3.62 -0.81
N HIS A 88 -10.15 4.42 -0.34
CA HIS A 88 -9.13 5.07 -1.19
C HIS A 88 -7.71 4.69 -0.78
N MET A 89 -6.73 5.10 -1.58
CA MET A 89 -5.31 4.76 -1.38
C MET A 89 -4.74 5.22 -0.02
N GLY A 90 -5.26 6.30 0.57
CA GLY A 90 -4.94 6.65 1.97
C GLY A 90 -5.34 5.57 3.01
N HIS A 91 -6.50 4.92 2.83
CA HIS A 91 -6.89 3.77 3.66
C HIS A 91 -6.00 2.57 3.36
N ALA A 92 -5.72 2.29 2.09
CA ALA A 92 -4.81 1.21 1.69
C ALA A 92 -3.45 1.36 2.39
N ARG A 93 -2.88 2.56 2.38
CA ARG A 93 -1.61 2.84 3.07
C ARG A 93 -1.68 2.46 4.55
N THR A 94 -2.66 2.98 5.26
CA THR A 94 -2.83 2.76 6.71
C THR A 94 -2.96 1.27 7.03
N TYR A 95 -3.89 0.57 6.37
CA TYR A 95 -4.17 -0.82 6.71
C TYR A 95 -3.11 -1.80 6.20
N VAL A 96 -2.45 -1.53 5.06
CA VAL A 96 -1.31 -2.34 4.61
C VAL A 96 -0.11 -2.16 5.55
N VAL A 97 0.18 -0.94 6.01
CA VAL A 97 1.25 -0.68 6.98
C VAL A 97 1.04 -1.49 8.26
N PHE A 98 -0.15 -1.44 8.85
CA PHE A 98 -0.42 -2.17 10.09
C PHE A 98 -0.52 -3.67 9.88
N ASP A 99 -0.99 -4.14 8.71
CA ASP A 99 -0.90 -5.54 8.32
C ASP A 99 0.55 -6.04 8.25
N VAL A 100 1.45 -5.27 7.64
CA VAL A 100 2.88 -5.61 7.57
C VAL A 100 3.51 -5.63 8.97
N ILE A 101 3.27 -4.61 9.80
CA ILE A 101 3.80 -4.58 11.18
C ILE A 101 3.24 -5.76 11.98
N ARG A 102 1.94 -6.06 11.86
CA ARG A 102 1.31 -7.23 12.48
C ARG A 102 1.99 -8.52 12.04
N ARG A 103 2.20 -8.73 10.75
CA ARG A 103 2.88 -9.92 10.21
C ARG A 103 4.33 -10.01 10.67
N VAL A 104 5.06 -8.89 10.78
CA VAL A 104 6.41 -8.88 11.36
C VAL A 104 6.37 -9.31 12.83
N LEU A 105 5.44 -8.79 13.63
CA LEU A 105 5.31 -9.20 15.03
C LEU A 105 4.89 -10.69 15.14
N THR A 106 3.96 -11.17 14.34
CA THR A 106 3.45 -12.56 14.43
C THR A 106 4.38 -13.58 13.77
N ASP A 107 4.78 -13.34 12.53
CA ASP A 107 5.39 -14.37 11.67
C ASP A 107 6.93 -14.29 11.67
N TYR A 108 7.50 -13.14 12.01
CA TYR A 108 8.95 -12.97 12.19
C TYR A 108 9.34 -13.07 13.67
N PHE A 109 8.68 -12.32 14.55
CA PHE A 109 9.03 -12.28 15.97
C PHE A 109 8.19 -13.21 16.87
N ASN A 110 7.26 -13.99 16.32
CA ASN A 110 6.48 -15.02 17.04
C ASN A 110 5.57 -14.50 18.17
N PHE A 111 5.22 -13.21 18.17
CA PHE A 111 4.20 -12.67 19.08
C PHE A 111 2.81 -13.23 18.75
N LYS A 112 1.96 -13.36 19.77
CA LYS A 112 0.55 -13.78 19.61
C LYS A 112 -0.33 -12.53 19.67
N VAL A 113 -0.71 -12.01 18.51
CA VAL A 113 -1.48 -10.76 18.43
C VAL A 113 -2.99 -11.05 18.42
N THR A 114 -3.71 -10.50 19.40
CA THR A 114 -5.17 -10.33 19.34
C THR A 114 -5.44 -8.96 18.74
N TYR A 115 -5.87 -8.94 17.47
CA TYR A 115 -6.04 -7.71 16.71
C TYR A 115 -7.52 -7.37 16.56
N VAL A 116 -7.93 -6.22 17.12
CA VAL A 116 -9.31 -5.73 17.10
C VAL A 116 -9.40 -4.53 16.16
N LEU A 117 -10.43 -4.52 15.32
CA LEU A 117 -10.72 -3.41 14.41
C LEU A 117 -12.21 -3.08 14.51
N ASN A 118 -12.56 -1.80 14.65
CA ASN A 118 -13.95 -1.39 14.59
C ASN A 118 -14.42 -1.04 13.18
N ILE A 119 -15.74 -1.01 13.00
CA ILE A 119 -16.43 -0.36 11.90
C ILE A 119 -17.30 0.73 12.50
N THR A 120 -17.05 2.00 12.13
CA THR A 120 -17.96 3.10 12.46
C THR A 120 -19.11 3.05 11.45
N ASP A 121 -20.20 2.38 11.86
CA ASP A 121 -21.43 2.19 11.09
C ASP A 121 -22.56 3.17 11.48
N ILE A 122 -22.25 4.13 12.35
CA ILE A 122 -23.07 5.31 12.63
C ILE A 122 -22.17 6.54 12.75
N ASP A 123 -22.41 7.57 11.93
CA ASP A 123 -21.70 8.84 11.96
C ASP A 123 -22.51 9.90 11.19
N ASP A 124 -22.23 11.18 11.43
CA ASP A 124 -22.86 12.30 10.73
C ASP A 124 -22.71 12.16 9.19
N LYS A 125 -21.57 11.65 8.71
CA LYS A 125 -21.33 11.41 7.27
C LYS A 125 -22.20 10.30 6.70
N ILE A 126 -22.43 9.23 7.47
CA ILE A 126 -23.30 8.11 7.08
C ILE A 126 -24.74 8.60 7.01
N ILE A 127 -25.20 9.31 8.04
CA ILE A 127 -26.55 9.87 8.12
C ILE A 127 -26.84 10.73 6.90
N LYS A 128 -25.97 11.72 6.67
CA LYS A 128 -26.11 12.66 5.55
C LYS A 128 -26.10 11.94 4.19
N ARG A 129 -25.13 11.05 3.96
CA ARG A 129 -25.02 10.34 2.68
C ARG A 129 -26.20 9.39 2.44
N ALA A 130 -26.71 8.73 3.48
CA ALA A 130 -27.84 7.82 3.36
C ALA A 130 -29.12 8.56 2.99
N ARG A 131 -29.44 9.66 3.68
CA ARG A 131 -30.57 10.53 3.32
C ARG A 131 -30.44 11.08 1.91
N GLN A 132 -29.27 11.60 1.56
CA GLN A 132 -28.99 12.10 0.21
C GLN A 132 -29.24 11.05 -0.87
N ASN A 133 -28.77 9.82 -0.66
CA ASN A 133 -28.98 8.72 -1.61
C ASN A 133 -30.45 8.30 -1.69
N HIS A 134 -31.15 8.25 -0.57
CA HIS A 134 -32.57 7.92 -0.56
C HIS A 134 -33.39 9.01 -1.26
N LEU A 135 -33.19 10.28 -0.89
CA LEU A 135 -33.91 11.42 -1.45
C LEU A 135 -33.66 11.60 -2.95
N ILE A 136 -32.45 11.37 -3.43
CA ILE A 136 -32.17 11.47 -4.87
C ILE A 136 -32.80 10.33 -5.67
N ASN A 137 -32.84 9.11 -5.11
CA ASN A 137 -33.53 7.98 -5.75
C ASN A 137 -35.04 8.26 -5.82
N ASP A 138 -35.64 8.75 -4.74
CA ASP A 138 -37.05 9.16 -4.71
C ASP A 138 -37.33 10.35 -5.63
N TYR A 139 -36.36 11.25 -5.79
CA TYR A 139 -36.45 12.36 -6.74
C TYR A 139 -36.48 11.83 -8.17
N GLN A 140 -35.62 10.88 -8.54
CA GLN A 140 -35.60 10.24 -9.86
C GLN A 140 -36.89 9.45 -10.14
N LEU A 141 -37.39 8.70 -9.15
CA LEU A 141 -38.63 7.92 -9.28
C LEU A 141 -39.88 8.79 -9.48
N ARG A 142 -39.84 10.04 -9.02
CA ARG A 142 -40.93 11.01 -9.20
C ARG A 142 -40.93 11.69 -10.58
N ASP A 143 -39.92 11.41 -11.41
CA ASP A 143 -39.79 11.91 -12.79
C ASP A 143 -39.98 13.44 -12.88
N PRO A 144 -39.06 14.23 -12.30
CA PRO A 144 -39.21 15.67 -12.16
C PRO A 144 -39.02 16.37 -13.50
N ASP A 145 -39.82 17.41 -13.75
CA ASP A 145 -39.66 18.21 -14.96
C ASP A 145 -38.33 19.00 -14.97
N LEU A 146 -37.90 19.38 -16.18
CA LEU A 146 -36.65 20.12 -16.39
C LEU A 146 -36.58 21.43 -15.58
N ALA A 147 -37.70 22.14 -15.41
CA ALA A 147 -37.74 23.39 -14.68
C ALA A 147 -37.45 23.18 -13.18
N THR A 148 -37.97 22.10 -12.62
CA THR A 148 -37.74 21.69 -11.24
C THR A 148 -36.27 21.33 -11.02
N VAL A 149 -35.68 20.52 -11.91
CA VAL A 149 -34.26 20.14 -11.84
C VAL A 149 -33.35 21.37 -11.91
N VAL A 150 -33.58 22.27 -12.87
CA VAL A 150 -32.79 23.51 -13.01
C VAL A 150 -32.92 24.39 -11.77
N SER A 151 -34.12 24.50 -11.20
CA SER A 151 -34.37 25.24 -9.96
C SER A 151 -33.61 24.65 -8.77
N ASP A 152 -33.63 23.33 -8.60
CA ASP A 152 -32.97 22.67 -7.48
C ASP A 152 -31.44 22.71 -7.59
N ILE A 153 -30.87 22.58 -8.79
CA ILE A 153 -29.43 22.81 -9.04
C ILE A 153 -29.07 24.25 -8.68
N SER A 154 -29.90 25.23 -9.09
CA SER A 154 -29.67 26.64 -8.79
C SER A 154 -29.68 26.92 -7.29
N LYS A 155 -30.60 26.30 -6.53
CA LYS A 155 -30.58 26.36 -5.05
C LYS A 155 -29.31 25.75 -4.49
N GLY A 156 -28.88 24.59 -5.00
CA GLY A 156 -27.61 23.96 -4.62
C GLY A 156 -26.41 24.88 -4.81
N VAL A 157 -26.32 25.56 -5.96
CA VAL A 157 -25.28 26.57 -6.25
C VAL A 157 -25.29 27.69 -5.21
N GLN A 158 -26.47 28.23 -4.86
CA GLN A 158 -26.55 29.29 -3.84
C GLN A 158 -26.05 28.81 -2.48
N ARG A 159 -26.33 27.58 -2.10
CA ARG A 159 -25.87 27.00 -0.83
C ARG A 159 -24.36 26.78 -0.81
N ILE A 160 -23.78 26.33 -1.92
CA ILE A 160 -22.32 26.22 -2.04
C ILE A 160 -21.68 27.60 -1.93
N LYS A 161 -22.26 28.63 -2.58
CA LYS A 161 -21.80 30.03 -2.42
C LYS A 161 -21.84 30.51 -0.97
N SER A 162 -22.89 30.16 -0.21
CA SER A 162 -22.93 30.47 1.23
C SER A 162 -21.83 29.75 2.02
N LYS A 163 -21.55 28.47 1.73
CA LYS A 163 -20.46 27.71 2.37
C LYS A 163 -19.08 28.32 2.10
N ILE A 164 -18.84 28.83 0.89
CA ILE A 164 -17.58 29.51 0.51
C ILE A 164 -17.29 30.73 1.41
N LEU A 165 -18.34 31.42 1.89
CA LEU A 165 -18.19 32.60 2.76
C LEU A 165 -17.73 32.22 4.17
N SER A 166 -18.09 31.03 4.65
CA SER A 166 -17.74 30.53 5.99
C SER A 166 -16.53 29.59 6.02
N GLU A 167 -16.04 29.13 4.86
CA GLU A 167 -14.91 28.20 4.77
C GLU A 167 -13.57 28.92 4.99
N SER A 168 -12.77 28.38 5.93
CA SER A 168 -11.45 28.89 6.30
C SER A 168 -10.31 28.18 5.56
N ASP A 169 -10.53 26.94 5.12
CA ASP A 169 -9.53 26.15 4.39
C ASP A 169 -9.40 26.62 2.93
N PRO A 170 -8.21 27.06 2.50
CA PRO A 170 -8.02 27.62 1.16
C PRO A 170 -8.25 26.59 0.04
N ASP A 171 -7.88 25.32 0.26
CA ASP A 171 -8.03 24.25 -0.75
C ASP A 171 -9.50 23.88 -0.91
N LYS A 172 -10.24 23.76 0.20
CA LYS A 172 -11.71 23.54 0.15
C LYS A 172 -12.42 24.71 -0.51
N LYS A 173 -12.02 25.94 -0.20
CA LYS A 173 -12.61 27.14 -0.79
C LYS A 173 -12.39 27.20 -2.31
N ALA A 174 -11.19 26.87 -2.76
CA ALA A 174 -10.88 26.76 -4.19
C ALA A 174 -11.72 25.67 -4.86
N TYR A 175 -11.84 24.49 -4.25
CA TYR A 175 -12.69 23.41 -4.75
C TYR A 175 -14.16 23.82 -4.88
N LEU A 176 -14.76 24.39 -3.83
CA LEU A 176 -16.16 24.83 -3.84
C LEU A 176 -16.41 25.91 -4.91
N THR A 177 -15.44 26.80 -5.13
CA THR A 177 -15.52 27.82 -6.19
C THR A 177 -15.54 27.17 -7.57
N ASN A 178 -14.61 26.24 -7.83
CA ASN A 178 -14.57 25.49 -9.09
C ASN A 178 -15.85 24.67 -9.33
N GLU A 179 -16.43 24.09 -8.28
CA GLU A 179 -17.68 23.34 -8.36
C GLU A 179 -18.87 24.24 -8.69
N VAL A 180 -18.93 25.45 -8.14
CA VAL A 180 -19.94 26.46 -8.51
C VAL A 180 -19.82 26.81 -9.98
N ASP A 181 -18.61 27.08 -10.47
CA ASP A 181 -18.38 27.43 -11.87
C ASP A 181 -18.77 26.27 -12.80
N ARG A 182 -18.44 25.02 -12.40
CA ARG A 182 -18.84 23.81 -13.12
C ARG A 182 -20.36 23.67 -13.21
N LEU A 183 -21.08 23.87 -12.10
CA LEU A 183 -22.54 23.77 -12.05
C LEU A 183 -23.23 24.89 -12.84
N ILE A 184 -22.70 26.11 -12.80
CA ILE A 184 -23.20 27.23 -13.63
C ILE A 184 -22.98 26.95 -15.12
N SER A 185 -21.81 26.41 -15.47
CA SER A 185 -21.51 25.98 -16.84
C SER A 185 -22.47 24.87 -17.29
N LEU A 186 -22.73 23.87 -16.44
CA LEU A 186 -23.67 22.77 -16.70
C LEU A 186 -25.10 23.28 -16.97
N LEU A 187 -25.58 24.26 -16.21
CA LEU A 187 -26.88 24.90 -16.43
C LEU A 187 -26.94 25.68 -17.75
N SER A 188 -25.80 26.12 -18.27
CA SER A 188 -25.70 26.92 -19.50
C SER A 188 -25.56 26.08 -20.77
N THR A 189 -25.17 24.80 -20.64
CA THR A 189 -24.84 23.89 -21.76
C THR A 189 -25.96 22.90 -22.11
N VAL A 190 -27.16 23.03 -21.52
CA VAL A 190 -28.29 22.12 -21.73
C VAL A 190 -28.60 21.95 -23.23
N PRO A 191 -28.33 20.77 -23.84
CA PRO A 191 -28.57 20.55 -25.26
C PRO A 191 -30.07 20.36 -25.50
N SER A 192 -30.61 21.01 -26.54
CA SER A 192 -32.02 20.90 -26.93
C SER A 192 -32.42 19.52 -27.47
N ASP A 193 -31.48 18.66 -27.87
CA ASP A 193 -31.77 17.54 -28.78
C ASP A 193 -31.03 16.20 -28.50
N LYS A 194 -30.76 15.82 -27.24
CA LYS A 194 -30.33 14.43 -26.94
C LYS A 194 -31.11 13.82 -25.78
N GLU A 195 -31.30 12.50 -25.88
CA GLU A 195 -32.03 11.65 -24.93
C GLU A 195 -31.79 12.07 -23.47
N ASN A 196 -32.90 12.46 -22.86
CA ASN A 196 -33.14 12.85 -21.47
C ASN A 196 -32.17 13.87 -20.82
N ALA A 197 -32.31 15.15 -21.21
CA ALA A 197 -31.64 16.29 -20.57
C ALA A 197 -31.84 16.33 -19.04
N VAL A 198 -32.98 15.85 -18.54
CA VAL A 198 -33.28 15.69 -17.10
C VAL A 198 -32.30 14.70 -16.46
N ASP A 199 -32.17 13.49 -16.99
CA ASP A 199 -31.26 12.47 -16.45
C ASP A 199 -29.81 12.94 -16.49
N TYR A 200 -29.41 13.62 -17.57
CA TYR A 200 -28.07 14.18 -17.69
C TYR A 200 -27.79 15.21 -16.59
N LEU A 201 -28.73 16.12 -16.31
CA LEU A 201 -28.59 17.11 -15.26
C LEU A 201 -28.59 16.48 -13.87
N ILE A 202 -29.48 15.53 -13.61
CA ILE A 202 -29.53 14.81 -12.33
C ILE A 202 -28.22 14.07 -12.07
N LEU A 203 -27.67 13.39 -13.09
CA LEU A 203 -26.40 12.67 -12.97
C LEU A 203 -25.22 13.60 -12.68
N ASN A 204 -25.13 14.73 -13.40
CA ASN A 204 -23.97 15.62 -13.32
C ASN A 204 -24.06 16.68 -12.19
N ALA A 205 -25.24 16.88 -11.61
CA ALA A 205 -25.48 17.79 -10.48
C ALA A 205 -26.01 17.05 -9.23
N ARG A 206 -25.86 15.73 -9.18
CA ARG A 206 -26.37 14.85 -8.12
C ARG A 206 -26.12 15.39 -6.72
N ASP A 207 -24.88 15.72 -6.38
CA ASP A 207 -24.50 16.19 -5.04
C ASP A 207 -25.21 17.50 -4.66
N ALA A 208 -25.32 18.44 -5.60
CA ALA A 208 -25.95 19.73 -5.37
C ALA A 208 -27.47 19.61 -5.18
N ILE A 209 -28.11 18.73 -5.95
CA ILE A 209 -29.53 18.40 -5.81
C ILE A 209 -29.75 17.68 -4.47
N ALA A 210 -28.94 16.65 -4.17
CA ALA A 210 -29.07 15.87 -2.95
C ALA A 210 -28.85 16.72 -1.68
N ASP A 211 -27.86 17.63 -1.66
CA ASP A 211 -27.67 18.61 -0.57
C ASP A 211 -28.91 19.50 -0.40
N THR A 212 -29.55 19.90 -1.52
CA THR A 212 -30.77 20.72 -1.50
C THR A 212 -31.95 19.95 -0.94
N LEU A 213 -32.18 18.73 -1.42
CA LEU A 213 -33.25 17.85 -0.94
C LEU A 213 -33.07 17.51 0.54
N ASP A 214 -31.84 17.18 0.98
CA ASP A 214 -31.55 16.80 2.38
C ASP A 214 -31.92 17.90 3.37
N ALA A 215 -31.77 19.17 3.03
CA ALA A 215 -32.13 20.24 3.96
C ALA A 215 -33.61 20.59 3.98
N VAL A 216 -34.37 20.18 2.97
CA VAL A 216 -35.83 20.40 2.91
C VAL A 216 -36.56 19.20 3.49
N TYR A 217 -36.10 18.00 3.17
CA TYR A 217 -36.80 16.75 3.46
C TYR A 217 -36.04 15.82 4.40
N GLY A 218 -34.79 16.09 4.76
CA GLY A 218 -33.98 15.22 5.62
C GLY A 218 -34.67 14.86 6.94
N ASP A 219 -35.36 15.82 7.56
CA ASP A 219 -36.11 15.64 8.81
C ASP A 219 -37.27 14.63 8.70
N SER A 220 -37.77 14.38 7.49
CA SER A 220 -38.84 13.41 7.23
C SER A 220 -38.35 11.95 7.17
N ILE A 221 -37.03 11.73 7.06
CA ILE A 221 -36.45 10.41 6.92
C ILE A 221 -36.30 9.74 8.29
N THR A 222 -37.28 8.91 8.65
CA THR A 222 -37.33 8.27 9.98
C THR A 222 -37.00 6.77 9.97
N ASP A 223 -36.91 6.16 8.79
CA ASP A 223 -36.59 4.74 8.68
C ASP A 223 -35.09 4.49 8.92
N HIS A 224 -34.79 3.78 10.01
CA HIS A 224 -33.42 3.45 10.40
C HIS A 224 -32.73 2.52 9.40
N GLN A 225 -33.48 1.71 8.64
CA GLN A 225 -32.90 0.77 7.67
C GLN A 225 -32.15 1.48 6.56
N ILE A 226 -32.53 2.72 6.21
CA ILE A 226 -31.86 3.52 5.19
C ILE A 226 -30.38 3.76 5.53
N PHE A 227 -30.08 4.03 6.80
CA PHE A 227 -28.72 4.25 7.27
C PHE A 227 -27.93 2.96 7.36
N GLU A 228 -28.56 1.91 7.91
CA GLU A 228 -27.94 0.60 8.07
C GLU A 228 -27.58 -0.02 6.72
N MET A 229 -28.48 0.05 5.73
CA MET A 229 -28.22 -0.49 4.39
C MET A 229 -27.00 0.16 3.74
N LEU A 230 -26.83 1.48 3.86
CA LEU A 230 -25.66 2.19 3.34
C LEU A 230 -24.38 1.71 4.04
N ALA A 231 -24.39 1.65 5.37
CA ALA A 231 -23.25 1.25 6.18
C ALA A 231 -22.83 -0.19 5.86
N ARG A 232 -23.79 -1.13 5.83
CA ARG A 232 -23.55 -2.54 5.50
C ARG A 232 -23.05 -2.73 4.08
N HIS A 233 -23.54 -1.95 3.13
CA HIS A 233 -23.02 -1.95 1.76
C HIS A 233 -21.53 -1.59 1.75
N PHE A 234 -21.16 -0.42 2.28
CA PHE A 234 -19.76 0.02 2.24
C PHE A 234 -18.83 -0.76 3.18
N GLU A 235 -19.35 -1.36 4.24
CA GLU A 235 -18.61 -2.33 5.06
C GLU A 235 -18.20 -3.55 4.22
N LYS A 236 -19.15 -4.14 3.48
CA LYS A 236 -18.86 -5.27 2.58
C LYS A 236 -17.83 -4.88 1.53
N GLU A 237 -17.99 -3.70 0.92
CA GLU A 237 -17.06 -3.18 -0.10
C GLU A 237 -15.66 -2.96 0.48
N TYR A 238 -15.55 -2.41 1.70
CA TYR A 238 -14.30 -2.27 2.42
C TYR A 238 -13.61 -3.61 2.66
N LEU A 239 -14.35 -4.63 3.13
CA LEU A 239 -13.78 -5.96 3.37
C LEU A 239 -13.27 -6.61 2.08
N VAL A 240 -13.98 -6.42 0.96
CA VAL A 240 -13.52 -6.86 -0.37
C VAL A 240 -12.24 -6.14 -0.77
N ASP A 241 -12.15 -4.83 -0.57
CA ASP A 241 -10.95 -4.05 -0.89
C ASP A 241 -9.76 -4.47 -0.03
N MET A 242 -9.95 -4.69 1.28
CA MET A 242 -8.88 -5.15 2.18
C MET A 242 -8.38 -6.55 1.78
N LYS A 243 -9.30 -7.47 1.48
CA LYS A 243 -8.95 -8.80 0.98
C LYS A 243 -8.16 -8.73 -0.33
N SER A 244 -8.56 -7.83 -1.24
CA SER A 244 -7.88 -7.63 -2.52
C SER A 244 -6.44 -7.13 -2.36
N LEU A 245 -6.12 -6.45 -1.25
CA LEU A 245 -4.78 -5.99 -0.88
C LEU A 245 -3.97 -6.99 -0.03
N ASN A 246 -4.46 -8.23 0.12
CA ASN A 246 -3.85 -9.29 0.93
C ASN A 246 -3.68 -8.89 2.41
N ILE A 247 -4.65 -8.15 2.96
CA ILE A 247 -4.68 -7.80 4.39
C ILE A 247 -5.32 -8.95 5.18
N ILE A 248 -4.67 -9.38 6.26
CA ILE A 248 -5.22 -10.41 7.15
C ILE A 248 -6.42 -9.82 7.89
N PRO A 249 -7.59 -10.50 7.90
CA PRO A 249 -8.73 -10.08 8.70
C PRO A 249 -8.38 -9.87 10.18
N PRO A 250 -9.06 -8.96 10.88
CA PRO A 250 -8.88 -8.79 12.31
C PRO A 250 -9.30 -10.05 13.07
N SER A 251 -8.73 -10.27 14.25
CA SER A 251 -9.16 -11.34 15.16
C SER A 251 -10.61 -11.11 15.62
N VAL A 252 -10.97 -9.85 15.86
CA VAL A 252 -12.32 -9.43 16.23
C VAL A 252 -12.68 -8.17 15.44
N LEU A 253 -13.82 -8.19 14.76
CA LEU A 253 -14.41 -7.03 14.12
C LEU A 253 -15.64 -6.60 14.91
N VAL A 254 -15.67 -5.35 15.33
CA VAL A 254 -16.73 -4.79 16.20
C VAL A 254 -17.42 -3.61 15.53
N ARG A 255 -18.70 -3.41 15.81
CA ARG A 255 -19.50 -2.36 15.17
C ARG A 255 -20.15 -1.46 16.19
N VAL A 256 -20.17 -0.17 15.93
CA VAL A 256 -20.66 0.81 16.91
C VAL A 256 -22.12 0.56 17.28
N THR A 257 -22.97 0.25 16.29
CA THR A 257 -24.40 -0.02 16.53
C THR A 257 -24.67 -1.23 17.43
N GLU A 258 -23.71 -2.15 17.56
CA GLU A 258 -23.80 -3.32 18.46
C GLU A 258 -23.41 -2.98 19.91
N TYR A 259 -22.78 -1.82 20.16
CA TYR A 259 -22.21 -1.44 21.46
C TYR A 259 -22.95 -0.28 22.14
N ILE A 260 -24.13 0.12 21.65
CA ILE A 260 -24.86 1.29 22.18
C ILE A 260 -25.11 1.20 23.68
N ASP A 261 -25.56 0.05 24.19
CA ASP A 261 -25.81 -0.14 25.62
C ASP A 261 -24.53 -0.06 26.46
N ALA A 262 -23.42 -0.59 25.93
CA ALA A 262 -22.11 -0.49 26.58
C ALA A 262 -21.63 0.97 26.59
N ILE A 263 -21.82 1.71 25.49
CA ILE A 263 -21.48 3.13 25.40
C ILE A 263 -22.26 3.95 26.43
N ILE A 264 -23.58 3.73 26.54
CA ILE A 264 -24.41 4.44 27.52
C ILE A 264 -23.90 4.20 28.95
N LYS A 265 -23.58 2.94 29.30
CA LYS A 265 -23.01 2.60 30.61
C LYS A 265 -21.67 3.29 30.85
N TYR A 266 -20.80 3.32 29.84
CA TYR A 266 -19.49 3.93 29.91
C TYR A 266 -19.58 5.45 30.12
N VAL A 267 -20.42 6.13 29.35
CA VAL A 267 -20.68 7.57 29.50
C VAL A 267 -21.24 7.89 30.87
N LYS A 268 -22.18 7.07 31.38
CA LYS A 268 -22.71 7.24 32.74
C LYS A 268 -21.60 7.19 33.80
N GLN A 269 -20.67 6.25 33.69
CA GLN A 269 -19.54 6.15 34.62
C GLN A 269 -18.61 7.38 34.54
N ILE A 270 -18.34 7.92 33.33
CA ILE A 270 -17.54 9.15 33.18
C ILE A 270 -18.23 10.35 33.87
N ILE A 271 -19.57 10.44 33.79
CA ILE A 271 -20.35 11.45 34.51
C ILE A 271 -20.21 11.24 36.02
N GLU A 272 -20.37 10.01 36.51
CA GLU A 272 -20.25 9.67 37.94
C GLU A 272 -18.85 9.98 38.48
N ASN A 273 -17.80 9.79 37.67
CA ASN A 273 -16.42 10.17 37.99
C ASN A 273 -16.17 11.69 37.92
N GLY A 274 -17.15 12.48 37.46
CA GLY A 274 -17.12 13.94 37.46
C GLY A 274 -16.37 14.55 36.27
N PHE A 275 -16.17 13.82 35.18
CA PHE A 275 -15.46 14.27 33.97
C PHE A 275 -16.39 14.57 32.79
N ALA A 276 -17.71 14.38 32.94
CA ALA A 276 -18.69 14.72 31.92
C ALA A 276 -19.91 15.42 32.52
N TYR A 277 -20.66 16.13 31.68
CA TYR A 277 -21.88 16.82 32.07
C TYR A 277 -22.96 16.73 30.99
N VAL A 278 -24.22 16.76 31.42
CA VAL A 278 -25.39 16.74 30.55
C VAL A 278 -25.78 18.18 30.21
N ALA A 279 -25.93 18.49 28.93
CA ALA A 279 -26.42 19.77 28.43
C ALA A 279 -27.96 19.82 28.45
N PRO A 280 -28.58 21.01 28.38
CA PRO A 280 -30.05 21.14 28.39
C PRO A 280 -30.77 20.39 27.25
N SER A 281 -30.09 20.16 26.12
CA SER A 281 -30.63 19.40 24.98
C SER A 281 -30.73 17.88 25.22
N GLY A 282 -30.03 17.35 26.23
CA GLY A 282 -29.82 15.91 26.40
C GLY A 282 -28.49 15.39 25.82
N SER A 283 -27.70 16.23 25.15
CA SER A 283 -26.31 15.90 24.79
C SER A 283 -25.45 15.75 26.05
N VAL A 284 -24.41 14.93 25.98
CA VAL A 284 -23.41 14.76 27.05
C VAL A 284 -22.04 15.12 26.51
N TYR A 285 -21.34 16.00 27.23
CA TYR A 285 -20.01 16.50 26.86
C TYR A 285 -18.96 16.10 27.88
N PHE A 286 -17.75 15.85 27.40
CA PHE A 286 -16.56 15.64 28.23
C PHE A 286 -15.98 17.00 28.66
N ASP A 287 -15.74 17.17 29.95
CA ASP A 287 -15.17 18.39 30.53
C ASP A 287 -13.64 18.34 30.49
N THR A 288 -13.07 18.85 29.39
CA THR A 288 -11.63 18.81 29.14
C THR A 288 -10.83 19.60 30.17
N ASN A 289 -11.38 20.71 30.66
CA ASN A 289 -10.75 21.53 31.68
C ASN A 289 -10.71 20.83 33.03
N ARG A 290 -11.81 20.16 33.43
CA ARG A 290 -11.85 19.38 34.66
C ARG A 290 -10.86 18.22 34.62
N PHE A 291 -10.81 17.49 33.52
CA PHE A 291 -9.86 16.39 33.33
C PHE A 291 -8.40 16.88 33.35
N ALA A 292 -8.09 17.94 32.60
CA ALA A 292 -6.74 18.50 32.50
C ALA A 292 -6.20 19.10 33.81
N ASN A 293 -7.08 19.49 34.74
CA ASN A 293 -6.73 20.03 36.06
C ASN A 293 -6.77 18.97 37.17
N SER A 294 -7.13 17.72 36.87
CA SER A 294 -7.12 16.63 37.85
C SER A 294 -5.68 16.14 38.07
N PRO A 295 -5.27 15.88 39.33
CA PRO A 295 -3.87 15.55 39.65
C PRO A 295 -3.34 14.29 38.96
N ASN A 296 -4.22 13.36 38.59
CA ASN A 296 -3.86 12.08 38.01
C ASN A 296 -4.01 12.04 36.48
N HIS A 297 -4.43 13.13 35.82
CA HIS A 297 -4.77 13.09 34.41
C HIS A 297 -4.04 14.17 33.60
N PHE A 298 -3.85 13.89 32.31
CA PHE A 298 -3.23 14.81 31.38
C PHE A 298 -3.96 14.73 30.05
N TYR A 299 -4.48 15.86 29.58
CA TYR A 299 -5.17 15.96 28.28
C TYR A 299 -4.19 16.37 27.18
N ALA A 300 -4.41 15.88 25.96
CA ALA A 300 -3.53 16.06 24.80
C ALA A 300 -2.13 15.43 25.01
N LYS A 301 -2.08 14.16 25.44
CA LYS A 301 -0.82 13.41 25.67
C LYS A 301 -0.07 13.17 24.37
N LEU A 302 -0.77 12.88 23.28
CA LEU A 302 -0.17 12.55 21.99
C LEU A 302 0.29 13.81 21.26
N VAL A 303 -0.51 14.88 21.31
CA VAL A 303 -0.18 16.17 20.70
C VAL A 303 -0.29 17.32 21.73
N PRO A 304 0.68 17.48 22.65
CA PRO A 304 0.63 18.52 23.68
C PRO A 304 0.50 19.95 23.14
N THR A 305 0.96 20.19 21.90
CA THR A 305 0.86 21.48 21.22
C THR A 305 -0.56 21.81 20.74
N ALA A 306 -1.43 20.82 20.59
CA ALA A 306 -2.83 21.00 20.20
C ALA A 306 -3.75 21.28 21.40
N TYR A 307 -3.20 21.40 22.61
CA TYR A 307 -3.99 21.76 23.79
C TYR A 307 -4.62 23.14 23.62
N GLY A 308 -5.95 23.20 23.55
CA GLY A 308 -6.70 24.43 23.30
C GLY A 308 -6.78 24.85 21.83
N ASP A 309 -6.41 23.97 20.89
CA ASP A 309 -6.64 24.16 19.46
C ASP A 309 -8.12 23.88 19.14
N THR A 310 -8.93 24.95 19.16
CA THR A 310 -10.38 24.87 18.96
C THR A 310 -10.77 24.47 17.55
N ASP A 311 -9.96 24.82 16.54
CA ASP A 311 -10.29 24.61 15.13
C ASP A 311 -10.24 23.11 14.77
N GLN A 312 -9.18 22.42 15.24
CA GLN A 312 -9.07 20.98 15.06
C GLN A 312 -10.12 20.20 15.88
N LEU A 313 -10.47 20.69 17.07
CA LEU A 313 -11.52 20.08 17.91
C LEU A 313 -12.90 20.22 17.26
N GLU A 314 -13.25 21.39 16.74
CA GLU A 314 -14.51 21.63 16.03
C GLU A 314 -14.65 20.72 14.81
N SER A 315 -13.56 20.51 14.05
CA SER A 315 -13.56 19.60 12.91
C SER A 315 -13.84 18.12 13.28
N GLY A 316 -13.50 17.71 14.50
CA GLY A 316 -13.71 16.36 15.02
C GLY A 316 -15.14 16.10 15.51
N GLU A 317 -15.94 17.14 15.74
CA GLU A 317 -17.30 16.99 16.26
C GLU A 317 -18.36 16.73 15.21
N GLY A 318 -18.12 17.06 13.94
CA GLY A 318 -19.07 16.86 12.85
C GLY A 318 -20.16 17.94 12.75
N GLU A 319 -20.82 17.97 11.58
CA GLU A 319 -21.74 19.06 11.18
C GLU A 319 -23.09 19.06 11.91
N LEU A 320 -23.47 17.94 12.55
CA LEU A 320 -24.83 17.77 13.10
C LEU A 320 -24.95 18.14 14.58
N CYS A 321 -23.92 18.74 15.19
CA CYS A 321 -23.95 19.17 16.60
C CYS A 321 -24.89 20.36 16.86
N ILE A 322 -25.20 20.61 18.14
CA ILE A 322 -25.95 21.79 18.60
C ILE A 322 -24.94 22.86 19.03
N ILE A 323 -25.09 24.08 18.51
CA ILE A 323 -24.15 25.18 18.75
C ILE A 323 -24.49 25.89 20.06
N GLY A 324 -23.46 26.19 20.87
CA GLY A 324 -23.56 27.10 22.01
C GLY A 324 -23.96 26.47 23.36
N GLU A 325 -24.06 25.14 23.46
CA GLU A 325 -24.46 24.47 24.70
C GLU A 325 -23.30 23.94 25.56
N LYS A 326 -22.07 24.03 25.06
CA LYS A 326 -20.87 23.60 25.79
C LYS A 326 -20.43 24.64 26.82
N LYS A 327 -19.89 24.17 27.95
CA LYS A 327 -19.22 25.02 28.94
C LYS A 327 -17.90 25.59 28.41
N SER A 328 -17.17 24.81 27.61
CA SER A 328 -15.93 25.21 26.95
C SER A 328 -15.94 24.81 25.48
N LEU A 329 -15.30 25.61 24.63
CA LEU A 329 -15.13 25.29 23.21
C LEU A 329 -14.32 24.00 23.00
N ASN A 330 -13.44 23.67 23.96
CA ASN A 330 -12.58 22.49 23.89
C ASN A 330 -13.30 21.19 24.25
N ASP A 331 -14.49 21.27 24.86
CA ASP A 331 -15.25 20.09 25.27
C ASP A 331 -15.78 19.37 24.03
N PHE A 332 -15.82 18.04 24.09
CA PHE A 332 -16.26 17.20 22.98
C PHE A 332 -17.42 16.29 23.39
N ALA A 333 -18.30 15.99 22.43
CA ALA A 333 -19.49 15.18 22.68
C ALA A 333 -19.14 13.70 22.96
N LEU A 334 -19.69 13.17 24.05
CA LEU A 334 -19.76 11.73 24.34
C LEU A 334 -21.07 11.13 23.82
N TRP A 335 -22.15 11.89 23.93
CA TRP A 335 -23.47 11.53 23.44
C TRP A 335 -24.12 12.77 22.81
N LYS A 336 -24.64 12.64 21.60
CA LYS A 336 -25.28 13.72 20.87
C LYS A 336 -26.79 13.52 20.88
N ALA A 337 -27.54 14.51 21.34
CA ALA A 337 -28.99 14.51 21.15
C ALA A 337 -29.31 14.44 19.64
N SER A 338 -30.21 13.55 19.26
CA SER A 338 -30.57 13.36 17.84
C SER A 338 -31.61 14.38 17.41
N LYS A 339 -31.42 14.96 16.22
CA LYS A 339 -32.43 15.81 15.56
C LYS A 339 -33.47 14.96 14.83
N PRO A 340 -34.64 15.52 14.46
CA PRO A 340 -35.56 14.85 13.54
C PRO A 340 -34.83 14.39 12.27
N GLY A 341 -35.15 13.20 11.78
CA GLY A 341 -34.49 12.64 10.59
C GLY A 341 -33.11 12.02 10.84
N GLU A 342 -32.66 11.90 12.09
CA GLU A 342 -31.44 11.19 12.47
C GLU A 342 -31.77 9.87 13.19
N PRO A 343 -30.97 8.81 13.02
CA PRO A 343 -31.08 7.62 13.84
C PRO A 343 -30.85 7.94 15.31
N ALA A 344 -31.63 7.30 16.19
CA ALA A 344 -31.60 7.58 17.62
C ALA A 344 -31.87 6.34 18.47
N TRP A 345 -31.19 6.27 19.61
CA TRP A 345 -31.38 5.28 20.66
C TRP A 345 -31.86 5.96 21.95
N LEU A 346 -32.60 5.22 22.76
CA LEU A 346 -33.01 5.67 24.08
C LEU A 346 -31.82 5.65 25.03
N SER A 347 -31.62 6.73 25.77
CA SER A 347 -30.60 6.84 26.82
C SER A 347 -31.19 7.54 28.06
N PRO A 348 -30.50 7.50 29.22
CA PRO A 348 -30.90 8.25 30.41
C PRO A 348 -31.01 9.77 30.21
N TRP A 349 -30.41 10.30 29.14
CA TRP A 349 -30.39 11.73 28.83
C TRP A 349 -31.33 12.11 27.69
N GLY A 350 -32.12 11.16 27.20
CA GLY A 350 -33.03 11.35 26.05
C GLY A 350 -32.60 10.56 24.82
N LYS A 351 -33.26 10.83 23.69
CA LYS A 351 -32.94 10.18 22.40
C LYS A 351 -31.68 10.80 21.81
N GLY A 352 -30.73 9.95 21.42
CA GLY A 352 -29.49 10.41 20.83
C GLY A 352 -28.66 9.30 20.20
N ARG A 353 -27.40 9.61 19.92
CA ARG A 353 -26.41 8.70 19.33
C ARG A 353 -25.03 8.96 19.95
N PRO A 354 -24.10 8.00 19.86
CA PRO A 354 -22.74 8.21 20.37
C PRO A 354 -22.00 9.34 19.64
N GLY A 355 -21.05 9.96 20.33
CA GLY A 355 -20.03 10.80 19.71
C GLY A 355 -18.89 9.94 19.13
N TRP A 356 -18.25 10.40 18.05
CA TRP A 356 -17.25 9.63 17.29
C TRP A 356 -16.15 8.99 18.16
N HIS A 357 -15.65 9.71 19.17
CA HIS A 357 -14.54 9.23 19.99
C HIS A 357 -14.94 8.13 20.99
N ILE A 358 -16.14 8.21 21.58
CA ILE A 358 -16.53 7.29 22.67
C ILE A 358 -16.69 5.85 22.19
N GLU A 359 -16.98 5.69 20.90
CA GLU A 359 -17.11 4.43 20.21
C GLU A 359 -15.88 3.55 20.41
N CYS A 360 -14.71 4.07 20.01
CA CYS A 360 -13.46 3.33 20.05
C CYS A 360 -13.01 3.04 21.47
N SER A 361 -13.12 4.01 22.39
CA SER A 361 -12.83 3.83 23.82
C SER A 361 -13.56 2.64 24.42
N VAL A 362 -14.87 2.54 24.13
CA VAL A 362 -15.73 1.50 24.68
C VAL A 362 -15.43 0.14 24.04
N MET A 363 -15.42 0.08 22.71
CA MET A 363 -15.20 -1.18 21.99
C MET A 363 -13.82 -1.79 22.27
N ALA A 364 -12.78 -0.95 22.31
CA ALA A 364 -11.43 -1.41 22.65
C ALA A 364 -11.36 -1.91 24.10
N SER A 365 -11.95 -1.17 25.04
CA SER A 365 -11.94 -1.51 26.46
C SER A 365 -12.75 -2.76 26.80
N ASP A 366 -13.88 -2.97 26.12
CA ASP A 366 -14.74 -4.14 26.34
C ASP A 366 -14.04 -5.46 25.94
N ILE A 367 -13.27 -5.43 24.85
CA ILE A 367 -12.57 -6.62 24.33
C ILE A 367 -11.18 -6.80 24.96
N LEU A 368 -10.41 -5.72 25.13
CA LEU A 368 -8.99 -5.80 25.52
C LEU A 368 -8.75 -5.50 27.01
N GLY A 369 -9.73 -4.92 27.70
CA GLY A 369 -9.65 -4.57 29.11
C GLY A 369 -9.25 -3.11 29.37
N ASP A 370 -8.87 -2.83 30.61
CA ASP A 370 -8.50 -1.50 31.11
C ASP A 370 -7.13 -1.00 30.62
N THR A 371 -6.29 -1.91 30.11
CA THR A 371 -5.04 -1.58 29.42
C THR A 371 -4.80 -2.45 28.19
N LEU A 372 -4.22 -1.86 27.14
CA LEU A 372 -3.82 -2.56 25.92
C LEU A 372 -2.39 -2.18 25.47
N ASP A 373 -1.76 -3.08 24.72
CA ASP A 373 -0.36 -2.91 24.30
C ASP A 373 -0.26 -1.88 23.17
N ILE A 374 -0.95 -2.10 22.06
CA ILE A 374 -0.83 -1.28 20.85
C ILE A 374 -2.18 -0.67 20.48
N HIS A 375 -2.23 0.66 20.35
CA HIS A 375 -3.31 1.36 19.66
C HIS A 375 -2.77 1.97 18.37
N SER A 376 -3.48 1.84 17.25
CA SER A 376 -2.99 2.38 15.99
C SER A 376 -4.04 2.99 15.07
N GLY A 377 -3.60 3.86 14.17
CA GLY A 377 -4.46 4.52 13.18
C GLY A 377 -3.67 5.44 12.24
N GLY A 378 -4.35 6.10 11.31
CA GLY A 378 -3.71 7.14 10.50
C GLY A 378 -3.27 8.31 11.39
N VAL A 379 -2.21 9.04 11.01
CA VAL A 379 -1.72 10.19 11.79
C VAL A 379 -2.77 11.31 11.96
N ASP A 380 -3.76 11.37 11.07
CA ASP A 380 -4.98 12.19 11.20
C ASP A 380 -5.77 11.93 12.50
N LEU A 381 -5.73 10.69 13.00
CA LEU A 381 -6.47 10.30 14.20
C LEU A 381 -5.71 10.63 15.48
N LYS A 382 -4.43 11.02 15.38
CA LYS A 382 -3.61 11.32 16.55
C LYS A 382 -4.23 12.43 17.40
N PHE A 383 -4.81 13.45 16.76
CA PHE A 383 -5.60 14.49 17.40
C PHE A 383 -6.75 14.92 16.45
N PRO A 384 -7.97 15.14 16.97
CA PRO A 384 -8.36 14.98 18.36
C PRO A 384 -8.71 13.53 18.76
N HIS A 385 -8.86 12.61 17.80
CA HIS A 385 -9.53 11.32 18.04
C HIS A 385 -8.87 10.46 19.14
N HIS A 386 -7.62 10.05 18.98
CA HIS A 386 -6.93 9.18 19.95
C HIS A 386 -6.61 9.89 21.28
N ASP A 387 -6.37 11.21 21.27
CA ASP A 387 -6.21 12.00 22.50
C ASP A 387 -7.52 12.05 23.31
N ASN A 388 -8.67 12.12 22.62
CA ASN A 388 -9.99 12.04 23.24
C ASN A 388 -10.29 10.63 23.76
N GLU A 389 -9.89 9.58 23.04
CA GLU A 389 -10.04 8.21 23.50
C GLU A 389 -9.24 7.91 24.77
N LEU A 390 -8.00 8.40 24.83
CA LEU A 390 -7.19 8.36 26.04
C LEU A 390 -7.89 9.07 27.19
N ALA A 391 -8.42 10.27 26.96
CA ALA A 391 -9.09 11.05 27.99
C ALA A 391 -10.36 10.35 28.51
N GLN A 392 -11.18 9.81 27.61
CA GLN A 392 -12.39 9.06 27.93
C GLN A 392 -12.08 7.80 28.73
N SER A 393 -11.10 7.02 28.29
CA SER A 393 -10.79 5.74 28.90
C SER A 393 -10.16 5.90 30.27
N GLU A 394 -9.22 6.84 30.40
CA GLU A 394 -8.61 7.16 31.70
C GLU A 394 -9.61 7.80 32.68
N ALA A 395 -10.55 8.61 32.18
CA ALA A 395 -11.63 9.15 32.99
C ALA A 395 -12.59 8.06 33.47
N TYR A 396 -12.82 7.02 32.67
CA TYR A 396 -13.67 5.88 33.05
C TYR A 396 -13.00 4.98 34.09
N PHE A 397 -11.76 4.56 33.85
CA PHE A 397 -11.04 3.64 34.75
C PHE A 397 -10.44 4.32 35.99
N GLY A 398 -10.24 5.64 35.95
CA GLY A 398 -9.68 6.40 37.07
C GLY A 398 -8.16 6.31 37.23
N HIS A 399 -7.44 5.76 36.25
CA HIS A 399 -5.97 5.78 36.17
C HIS A 399 -5.49 6.39 34.85
N SER A 400 -4.22 6.80 34.82
CA SER A 400 -3.64 7.63 33.75
C SER A 400 -2.99 6.84 32.62
N HIS A 401 -3.40 5.59 32.43
CA HIS A 401 -2.63 4.62 31.66
C HIS A 401 -3.55 3.60 31.00
N TRP A 402 -3.98 3.87 29.77
CA TRP A 402 -4.84 2.97 29.00
C TRP A 402 -4.09 2.24 27.87
N VAL A 403 -3.14 2.92 27.21
CA VAL A 403 -2.37 2.37 26.08
C VAL A 403 -0.87 2.51 26.32
N ASN A 404 -0.13 1.44 26.03
CA ASN A 404 1.33 1.43 26.17
C ASN A 404 2.06 2.06 24.97
N TYR A 405 1.65 1.71 23.74
CA TYR A 405 2.28 2.15 22.50
C TYR A 405 1.24 2.65 21.49
N PHE A 406 1.40 3.89 21.02
CA PHE A 406 0.60 4.43 19.92
C PHE A 406 1.38 4.49 18.61
N LEU A 407 0.88 3.80 17.58
CA LEU A 407 1.49 3.75 16.25
C LEU A 407 0.62 4.52 15.26
N HIS A 408 1.20 5.49 14.55
CA HIS A 408 0.48 6.29 13.57
C HIS A 408 1.14 6.23 12.20
N SER A 409 0.41 5.81 11.16
CA SER A 409 0.93 5.80 9.79
C SER A 409 0.88 7.20 9.17
N GLY A 410 1.89 7.56 8.39
CA GLY A 410 1.95 8.87 7.73
C GLY A 410 0.87 9.08 6.65
N HIS A 411 0.60 10.34 6.28
CA HIS A 411 -0.40 10.66 5.24
C HIS A 411 0.06 10.25 3.84
N LEU A 412 -0.89 9.91 2.98
CA LEU A 412 -0.64 9.80 1.55
C LEU A 412 -1.08 11.10 0.85
N THR A 413 -0.18 11.70 0.07
CA THR A 413 -0.45 12.89 -0.77
C THR A 413 -0.54 12.50 -2.24
N ILE A 414 -1.20 13.31 -3.07
CA ILE A 414 -1.09 13.29 -4.53
C ILE A 414 -0.70 14.70 -4.97
N SER A 415 0.39 14.81 -5.71
CA SER A 415 0.91 16.09 -6.20
C SER A 415 1.14 17.09 -5.05
N GLY A 416 1.57 16.59 -3.89
CA GLY A 416 1.79 17.40 -2.68
C GLY A 416 0.52 17.78 -1.89
N CYS A 417 -0.68 17.59 -2.46
CA CYS A 417 -1.94 17.78 -1.74
C CYS A 417 -2.32 16.52 -0.96
N LYS A 418 -2.87 16.68 0.24
CA LYS A 418 -3.42 15.56 1.01
C LYS A 418 -4.51 14.84 0.21
N MET A 419 -4.44 13.52 0.11
CA MET A 419 -5.51 12.74 -0.48
C MET A 419 -6.71 12.67 0.47
N SER A 420 -7.86 13.21 0.08
CA SER A 420 -9.06 13.14 0.91
C SER A 420 -10.36 13.15 0.09
N LYS A 421 -11.41 12.54 0.65
CA LYS A 421 -12.76 12.59 0.07
C LYS A 421 -13.30 14.02 -0.03
N SER A 422 -12.97 14.88 0.94
CA SER A 422 -13.40 16.29 0.96
C SER A 422 -12.80 17.12 -0.18
N LEU A 423 -11.57 16.81 -0.61
CA LEU A 423 -10.92 17.49 -1.74
C LEU A 423 -11.24 16.84 -3.10
N LYS A 424 -12.02 15.75 -3.11
CA LYS A 424 -12.33 14.91 -4.29
C LYS A 424 -11.11 14.54 -5.16
N ASN A 425 -9.92 14.53 -4.56
CA ASN A 425 -8.64 14.26 -5.22
C ASN A 425 -8.13 12.85 -4.90
N PHE A 426 -9.03 11.92 -4.56
CA PHE A 426 -8.67 10.58 -4.13
C PHE A 426 -8.76 9.56 -5.25
N ILE A 427 -7.87 8.56 -5.18
CA ILE A 427 -7.89 7.38 -6.04
C ILE A 427 -8.46 6.24 -5.21
N THR A 428 -9.52 5.60 -5.71
CA THR A 428 -10.08 4.43 -5.03
C THR A 428 -9.10 3.25 -5.11
N ILE A 429 -9.17 2.33 -4.16
CA ILE A 429 -8.33 1.13 -4.19
C ILE A 429 -8.56 0.35 -5.48
N ARG A 430 -9.81 0.24 -5.92
CA ARG A 430 -10.19 -0.47 -7.14
C ARG A 430 -9.68 0.19 -8.40
N ASP A 431 -9.70 1.52 -8.46
CA ASP A 431 -9.14 2.23 -9.61
C ASP A 431 -7.63 2.03 -9.70
N ALA A 432 -6.92 2.05 -8.56
CA ALA A 432 -5.49 1.72 -8.53
C ALA A 432 -5.23 0.26 -8.97
N LEU A 433 -6.09 -0.68 -8.57
CA LEU A 433 -5.97 -2.10 -8.93
C LEU A 433 -6.31 -2.42 -10.39
N LYS A 434 -6.93 -1.48 -11.14
CA LYS A 434 -7.11 -1.63 -12.60
C LYS A 434 -5.78 -1.54 -13.33
N THR A 435 -4.84 -0.74 -12.84
CA THR A 435 -3.54 -0.49 -13.50
C THR A 435 -2.37 -1.16 -12.81
N HIS A 436 -2.48 -1.48 -11.52
CA HIS A 436 -1.39 -2.07 -10.72
C HIS A 436 -1.83 -3.30 -9.94
N SER A 437 -0.90 -4.22 -9.70
CA SER A 437 -1.19 -5.40 -8.89
C SER A 437 -1.27 -5.04 -7.40
N PRO A 438 -2.00 -5.81 -6.57
CA PRO A 438 -1.96 -5.66 -5.12
C PRO A 438 -0.53 -5.71 -4.56
N ARG A 439 0.31 -6.58 -5.13
CA ARG A 439 1.73 -6.70 -4.76
C ARG A 439 2.50 -5.42 -4.97
N GLN A 440 2.31 -4.76 -6.13
CA GLN A 440 2.95 -3.49 -6.44
C GLN A 440 2.52 -2.41 -5.43
N ILE A 441 1.24 -2.33 -5.13
CA ILE A 441 0.73 -1.39 -4.11
C ILE A 441 1.38 -1.64 -2.74
N ARG A 442 1.56 -2.89 -2.33
CA ARG A 442 2.28 -3.22 -1.08
C ARG A 442 3.75 -2.81 -1.14
N LEU A 443 4.44 -3.11 -2.23
CA LEU A 443 5.85 -2.74 -2.43
C LEU A 443 6.07 -1.23 -2.36
N ILE A 444 5.17 -0.43 -2.92
CA ILE A 444 5.20 1.04 -2.81
C ILE A 444 5.33 1.45 -1.34
N PHE A 445 4.48 0.90 -0.46
CA PHE A 445 4.48 1.26 0.95
C PHE A 445 5.70 0.68 1.70
N LEU A 446 6.16 -0.52 1.34
CA LEU A 446 7.33 -1.16 1.96
C LEU A 446 8.65 -0.43 1.66
N LEU A 447 8.75 0.17 0.47
CA LEU A 447 9.90 0.98 0.02
C LEU A 447 10.00 2.33 0.73
N HIS A 448 8.96 2.73 1.46
CA HIS A 448 8.88 4.00 2.16
C HIS A 448 8.77 3.80 3.66
N SER A 449 9.17 4.81 4.42
CA SER A 449 8.96 4.82 5.86
C SER A 449 7.46 4.81 6.17
N TRP A 450 7.03 3.89 7.03
CA TRP A 450 5.61 3.71 7.36
C TRP A 450 5.02 4.90 8.14
N ARG A 451 5.86 5.63 8.89
CA ARG A 451 5.46 6.76 9.75
C ARG A 451 5.44 8.11 9.03
N ASP A 452 6.26 8.28 7.99
CA ASP A 452 6.48 9.58 7.36
C ASP A 452 5.45 9.84 6.25
N THR A 453 5.18 11.10 5.90
CA THR A 453 4.30 11.43 4.76
C THR A 453 4.90 10.90 3.46
N MET A 454 4.06 10.38 2.56
CA MET A 454 4.46 9.80 1.27
C MET A 454 3.59 10.40 0.17
N ASP A 455 4.20 10.68 -0.99
CA ASP A 455 3.49 11.10 -2.19
C ASP A 455 3.21 9.91 -3.10
N TYR A 456 1.97 9.76 -3.53
CA TYR A 456 1.54 8.79 -4.53
C TYR A 456 1.71 9.38 -5.92
N SER A 457 2.72 8.90 -6.65
CA SER A 457 3.10 9.42 -7.96
C SER A 457 3.52 8.30 -8.93
N ALA A 458 3.58 8.63 -10.22
CA ALA A 458 4.08 7.73 -11.25
C ALA A 458 5.52 7.23 -10.96
N ASP A 459 6.35 8.07 -10.33
CA ASP A 459 7.73 7.69 -9.98
C ASP A 459 7.77 6.64 -8.87
N THR A 460 6.96 6.82 -7.81
CA THR A 460 6.85 5.82 -6.72
C THR A 460 6.28 4.49 -7.21
N LEU A 461 5.36 4.54 -8.17
CA LEU A 461 4.82 3.35 -8.84
C LEU A 461 5.90 2.64 -9.68
N ALA A 462 6.65 3.40 -10.48
CA ALA A 462 7.72 2.86 -11.31
C ALA A 462 8.83 2.21 -10.47
N GLU A 463 9.15 2.76 -9.30
CA GLU A 463 10.12 2.15 -8.38
C GLU A 463 9.65 0.78 -7.89
N ALA A 464 8.39 0.65 -7.49
CA ALA A 464 7.83 -0.61 -7.03
C ALA A 464 7.77 -1.66 -8.15
N VAL A 465 7.39 -1.27 -9.37
CA VAL A 465 7.40 -2.14 -10.55
C VAL A 465 8.81 -2.61 -10.88
N ALA A 466 9.81 -1.72 -10.82
CA ALA A 466 11.20 -2.07 -11.05
C ALA A 466 11.74 -3.04 -9.99
N TYR A 467 11.35 -2.83 -8.72
CA TYR A 467 11.72 -3.73 -7.62
C TYR A 467 11.11 -5.13 -7.81
N GLU A 468 9.82 -5.20 -8.12
CA GLU A 468 9.13 -6.48 -8.38
C GLU A 468 9.79 -7.23 -9.55
N LYS A 469 10.12 -6.52 -10.63
CA LYS A 469 10.84 -7.10 -11.76
C LYS A 469 12.19 -7.68 -11.34
N GLN A 470 12.97 -6.95 -10.55
CA GLN A 470 14.26 -7.42 -10.05
C GLN A 470 14.11 -8.69 -9.20
N LEU A 471 13.11 -8.76 -8.33
CA LEU A 471 12.80 -9.96 -7.55
C LEU A 471 12.46 -11.16 -8.46
N VAL A 472 11.55 -10.97 -9.41
CA VAL A 472 11.11 -12.03 -10.32
C VAL A 472 12.28 -12.54 -11.17
N ASP A 473 13.09 -11.63 -11.71
CA ASP A 473 14.30 -11.98 -12.49
C ASP A 473 15.28 -12.79 -11.64
N PHE A 474 15.54 -12.37 -10.40
CA PHE A 474 16.44 -13.07 -9.50
C PHE A 474 15.96 -14.49 -9.15
N LEU A 475 14.68 -14.62 -8.76
CA LEU A 475 14.08 -15.91 -8.39
C LEU A 475 14.00 -16.88 -9.58
N TYR A 476 13.74 -16.34 -10.77
CA TYR A 476 13.77 -17.07 -12.03
C TYR A 476 15.16 -17.65 -12.32
N THR A 477 16.22 -16.84 -12.16
CA THR A 477 17.61 -17.30 -12.30
C THR A 477 17.96 -18.37 -11.26
N CYS A 478 17.56 -18.19 -10.00
CA CYS A 478 17.78 -19.20 -8.94
C CYS A 478 17.13 -20.54 -9.29
N SER A 479 15.88 -20.54 -9.75
CA SER A 479 15.14 -21.75 -10.15
C SER A 479 15.82 -22.50 -11.30
N ASN A 480 16.34 -21.78 -12.28
CA ASN A 480 16.97 -22.39 -13.45
C ASN A 480 18.37 -22.96 -13.16
N ILE A 481 19.12 -22.37 -12.24
CA ILE A 481 20.42 -22.93 -11.82
C ILE A 481 20.24 -24.24 -11.07
N GLN A 482 19.17 -24.36 -10.28
CA GLN A 482 18.79 -25.63 -9.67
C GLN A 482 18.60 -26.71 -10.74
N PHE A 483 17.89 -26.41 -11.83
CA PHE A 483 17.75 -27.35 -12.94
C PHE A 483 19.11 -27.77 -13.55
N LEU A 484 20.03 -26.83 -13.77
CA LEU A 484 21.37 -27.13 -14.31
C LEU A 484 22.23 -28.02 -13.40
N ALA A 485 22.17 -27.80 -12.08
CA ALA A 485 22.91 -28.61 -11.12
C ALA A 485 22.51 -30.09 -11.21
N ASN A 486 21.21 -30.35 -11.39
CA ASN A 486 20.67 -31.70 -11.48
C ASN A 486 21.07 -32.41 -12.77
N GLN A 487 21.13 -31.70 -13.89
CA GLN A 487 21.65 -32.27 -15.15
C GLN A 487 23.15 -32.56 -15.10
N SER A 488 23.89 -31.93 -14.18
CA SER A 488 25.32 -32.16 -14.01
C SER A 488 25.60 -33.37 -13.10
N LEU A 489 24.72 -33.65 -12.13
CA LEU A 489 24.84 -34.78 -11.20
C LEU A 489 24.67 -36.16 -11.88
N SER A 490 23.98 -36.24 -13.02
CA SER A 490 23.83 -37.46 -13.80
C SER A 490 25.09 -37.87 -14.58
N ASN A 491 26.12 -37.01 -14.64
CA ASN A 491 27.40 -37.29 -15.27
C ASN A 491 28.49 -37.37 -14.19
N GLU A 492 28.80 -38.57 -13.69
CA GLU A 492 29.82 -38.79 -12.66
C GLU A 492 31.20 -38.25 -13.09
N SER A 493 31.75 -37.31 -12.31
CA SER A 493 33.18 -37.24 -12.03
C SER A 493 33.42 -36.54 -10.69
N THR A 494 34.39 -37.09 -9.96
CA THR A 494 34.70 -36.92 -8.55
C THR A 494 35.06 -35.48 -8.14
N LEU A 495 34.71 -35.19 -6.90
CA LEU A 495 34.78 -33.92 -6.18
C LEU A 495 36.21 -33.34 -6.06
N GLU A 496 36.34 -32.03 -6.32
CA GLU A 496 37.19 -31.17 -5.50
C GLU A 496 36.28 -30.18 -4.75
N GLU A 497 36.03 -30.48 -3.46
CA GLU A 497 35.37 -29.58 -2.53
C GLU A 497 36.31 -28.40 -2.24
N THR A 498 36.09 -27.28 -2.93
CA THR A 498 36.51 -25.97 -2.41
C THR A 498 35.32 -25.38 -1.68
N GLU A 499 35.36 -25.39 -0.35
CA GLU A 499 34.38 -24.70 0.51
C GLU A 499 34.24 -23.25 0.07
N ASN A 500 33.07 -22.89 -0.46
CA ASN A 500 32.76 -21.52 -0.85
C ASN A 500 32.25 -20.76 0.38
N SER A 501 33.16 -20.34 1.27
CA SER A 501 32.83 -19.69 2.55
C SER A 501 32.30 -18.26 2.42
N ASP A 502 32.54 -17.58 1.30
CA ASP A 502 32.34 -16.13 1.18
C ASP A 502 30.86 -15.70 1.01
N PHE A 503 30.08 -16.39 0.17
CA PHE A 503 28.67 -16.03 -0.04
C PHE A 503 27.79 -16.40 1.16
N LYS A 504 28.03 -17.56 1.78
CA LYS A 504 27.31 -17.98 2.99
C LYS A 504 27.46 -16.97 4.13
N GLN A 505 28.67 -16.44 4.33
CA GLN A 505 28.89 -15.36 5.29
C GLN A 505 28.12 -14.09 4.91
N THR A 506 28.14 -13.72 3.63
CA THR A 506 27.37 -12.58 3.10
C THR A 506 25.88 -12.71 3.41
N LEU A 507 25.30 -13.91 3.19
CA LEU A 507 23.89 -14.20 3.50
C LEU A 507 23.61 -14.08 5.01
N MET A 508 24.46 -14.66 5.87
CA MET A 508 24.32 -14.56 7.33
C MET A 508 24.37 -13.10 7.80
N ASP A 509 25.32 -12.31 7.31
CA ASP A 509 25.45 -10.89 7.64
C ASP A 509 24.19 -10.11 7.24
N ILE A 510 23.62 -10.41 6.07
CA ILE A 510 22.37 -9.80 5.61
C ILE A 510 21.19 -10.24 6.48
N GLN A 511 21.08 -11.51 6.86
CA GLN A 511 20.05 -11.99 7.78
C GLN A 511 20.09 -11.24 9.12
N HIS A 512 21.28 -11.01 9.68
CA HIS A 512 21.46 -10.22 10.91
C HIS A 512 21.12 -8.73 10.73
N LYS A 513 21.47 -8.14 9.58
CA LYS A 513 21.08 -6.75 9.24
C LYS A 513 19.56 -6.61 9.10
N VAL A 514 18.90 -7.58 8.46
CA VAL A 514 17.43 -7.63 8.36
C VAL A 514 16.81 -7.76 9.73
N TYR A 515 17.29 -8.67 10.59
CA TYR A 515 16.81 -8.79 11.96
C TYR A 515 16.94 -7.48 12.74
N SER A 516 18.07 -6.80 12.60
CA SER A 516 18.34 -5.51 13.26
C SER A 516 17.41 -4.41 12.76
N ALA A 517 17.16 -4.33 11.45
CA ALA A 517 16.23 -3.36 10.86
C ALA A 517 14.78 -3.61 11.29
N LEU A 518 14.34 -4.87 11.36
CA LEU A 518 13.00 -5.21 11.84
C LEU A 518 12.84 -4.94 13.34
N CYS A 519 13.90 -5.12 14.14
CA CYS A 519 13.95 -4.67 15.53
C CYS A 519 13.88 -3.14 15.65
N ASP A 520 14.32 -2.39 14.65
CA ASP A 520 14.35 -0.92 14.67
C ASP A 520 13.06 -0.29 14.13
N SER A 521 11.93 -0.60 14.78
CA SER A 521 10.60 -0.11 14.42
C SER A 521 10.07 -0.64 13.10
N CYS A 522 10.31 -1.93 12.84
CA CYS A 522 9.85 -2.63 11.64
C CYS A 522 10.29 -1.90 10.35
N ASP A 523 11.57 -1.52 10.25
CA ASP A 523 12.09 -0.75 9.11
C ASP A 523 12.18 -1.62 7.85
N THR A 524 11.07 -1.69 7.11
CA THR A 524 10.97 -2.46 5.86
C THR A 524 11.81 -1.85 4.76
N ARG A 525 11.98 -0.53 4.72
CA ARG A 525 12.76 0.13 3.67
C ARG A 525 14.20 -0.36 3.68
N SER A 526 14.84 -0.34 4.85
CA SER A 526 16.21 -0.85 5.01
C SER A 526 16.30 -2.34 4.69
N VAL A 527 15.28 -3.14 5.05
CA VAL A 527 15.21 -4.56 4.67
C VAL A 527 15.23 -4.72 3.15
N LEU A 528 14.40 -4.00 2.40
CA LEU A 528 14.35 -4.08 0.94
C LEU A 528 15.69 -3.65 0.31
N ASP A 529 16.37 -2.65 0.87
CA ASP A 529 17.71 -2.26 0.42
C ASP A 529 18.75 -3.37 0.67
N TYR A 530 18.69 -4.07 1.81
CA TYR A 530 19.55 -5.23 2.06
C TYR A 530 19.26 -6.42 1.13
N LEU A 531 17.99 -6.64 0.76
CA LEU A 531 17.64 -7.68 -0.21
C LEU A 531 18.13 -7.34 -1.62
N LYS A 532 18.07 -6.07 -2.04
CA LYS A 532 18.73 -5.60 -3.28
C LYS A 532 20.23 -5.89 -3.29
N ILE A 533 20.90 -5.65 -2.16
CA ILE A 533 22.32 -5.97 -2.00
C ILE A 533 22.54 -7.48 -2.11
N LEU A 534 21.71 -8.31 -1.45
CA LEU A 534 21.82 -9.78 -1.55
C LEU A 534 21.70 -10.28 -2.99
N MET A 535 20.72 -9.78 -3.75
CA MET A 535 20.54 -10.14 -5.15
C MET A 535 21.76 -9.75 -5.99
N SER A 536 22.31 -8.55 -5.76
CA SER A 536 23.50 -8.07 -6.48
C SER A 536 24.76 -8.88 -6.13
N GLU A 537 24.94 -9.25 -4.86
CA GLU A 537 26.03 -10.10 -4.40
C GLU A 537 25.92 -11.52 -4.96
N ALA A 538 24.70 -12.07 -5.05
CA ALA A 538 24.45 -13.36 -5.68
C ALA A 538 24.78 -13.33 -7.19
N ASP A 539 24.39 -12.28 -7.91
CA ASP A 539 24.78 -12.08 -9.30
C ASP A 539 26.31 -12.09 -9.47
N SER A 540 27.02 -11.37 -8.59
CA SER A 540 28.47 -11.22 -8.65
C SER A 540 29.22 -12.48 -8.21
N LYS A 541 28.81 -13.13 -7.12
CA LYS A 541 29.56 -14.22 -6.47
C LYS A 541 29.09 -15.61 -6.90
N ILE A 542 27.86 -15.77 -7.36
CA ILE A 542 27.29 -17.04 -7.78
C ILE A 542 27.22 -17.09 -9.30
N PHE A 543 26.40 -16.22 -9.91
CA PHE A 543 26.02 -16.40 -11.30
C PHE A 543 27.16 -16.08 -12.27
N SER A 544 28.04 -15.13 -11.94
CA SER A 544 29.24 -14.85 -12.74
C SER A 544 30.24 -16.01 -12.80
N ARG A 545 30.18 -16.94 -11.85
CA ARG A 545 31.10 -18.09 -11.74
C ARG A 545 30.62 -19.33 -12.51
N ILE A 546 29.42 -19.29 -13.08
CA ILE A 546 28.87 -20.40 -13.85
C ILE A 546 29.70 -20.61 -15.12
N GLN A 547 30.25 -21.82 -15.26
CA GLN A 547 31.07 -22.24 -16.40
C GLN A 547 30.52 -23.55 -16.99
N PRO A 548 30.71 -23.80 -18.30
CA PRO A 548 30.26 -25.04 -18.91
C PRO A 548 31.13 -26.19 -18.40
N ASN A 549 30.52 -27.37 -18.24
CA ASN A 549 31.18 -28.61 -17.82
C ASN A 549 31.82 -28.55 -16.41
N LYS A 550 31.45 -27.58 -15.56
CA LYS A 550 31.79 -27.58 -14.13
C LYS A 550 30.56 -27.90 -13.29
N CYS A 551 30.77 -28.61 -12.18
CA CYS A 551 29.70 -28.87 -11.22
C CYS A 551 29.21 -27.55 -10.62
N VAL A 552 27.90 -27.30 -10.68
CA VAL A 552 27.25 -26.08 -10.17
C VAL A 552 26.40 -26.33 -8.92
N SER A 553 26.49 -27.51 -8.30
CA SER A 553 25.68 -27.90 -7.13
C SER A 553 25.80 -26.93 -5.97
N ASN A 554 27.03 -26.62 -5.53
CA ASN A 554 27.27 -25.68 -4.43
C ASN A 554 26.76 -24.26 -4.75
N LEU A 555 26.92 -23.81 -6.00
CA LEU A 555 26.40 -22.50 -6.45
C LEU A 555 24.87 -22.47 -6.48
N ALA A 556 24.25 -23.58 -6.86
CA ALA A 556 22.80 -23.72 -6.85
C ALA A 556 22.27 -23.67 -5.41
N ASP A 557 22.90 -24.39 -4.49
CA ASP A 557 22.58 -24.39 -3.06
C ASP A 557 22.61 -22.98 -2.46
N ASP A 558 23.69 -22.21 -2.74
CA ASP A 558 23.82 -20.82 -2.33
C ASP A 558 22.69 -19.94 -2.92
N ALA A 559 22.38 -20.10 -4.21
CA ALA A 559 21.32 -19.36 -4.87
C ALA A 559 19.93 -19.69 -4.28
N PHE A 560 19.69 -20.97 -4.00
CA PHE A 560 18.44 -21.42 -3.39
C PHE A 560 18.27 -20.87 -1.98
N ALA A 561 19.33 -20.88 -1.16
CA ALA A 561 19.30 -20.31 0.18
C ALA A 561 18.94 -18.81 0.15
N ALA A 562 19.53 -18.04 -0.77
CA ALA A 562 19.21 -16.63 -0.96
C ALA A 562 17.77 -16.42 -1.45
N GLY A 563 17.33 -17.17 -2.48
CA GLY A 563 15.97 -17.09 -3.01
C GLY A 563 14.90 -17.47 -1.97
N ARG A 564 15.13 -18.53 -1.19
CA ARG A 564 14.27 -18.95 -0.08
C ARG A 564 14.15 -17.87 0.99
N PHE A 565 15.27 -17.30 1.42
CA PHE A 565 15.28 -16.23 2.42
C PHE A 565 14.47 -15.00 1.96
N ILE A 566 14.65 -14.59 0.70
CA ILE A 566 13.86 -13.50 0.10
C ILE A 566 12.37 -13.87 0.07
N LEU A 567 12.01 -15.07 -0.39
CA LEU A 567 10.61 -15.50 -0.48
C LEU A 567 9.93 -15.56 0.89
N GLN A 568 10.60 -16.08 1.92
CA GLN A 568 10.10 -16.10 3.28
C GLN A 568 9.79 -14.69 3.80
N LEU A 569 10.66 -13.71 3.55
CA LEU A 569 10.41 -12.31 3.90
C LEU A 569 9.28 -11.69 3.08
N MET A 570 9.24 -11.91 1.77
CA MET A 570 8.16 -11.40 0.91
C MET A 570 6.81 -11.99 1.32
N ARG A 571 6.75 -13.25 1.75
CA ARG A 571 5.55 -13.86 2.34
C ARG A 571 5.14 -13.15 3.62
N ILE A 572 6.08 -12.90 4.54
CA ILE A 572 5.81 -12.15 5.78
C ILE A 572 5.33 -10.73 5.48
N PHE A 573 5.84 -10.07 4.44
CA PHE A 573 5.35 -8.76 4.03
C PHE A 573 4.05 -8.81 3.21
N GLY A 574 3.45 -9.98 2.99
CA GLY A 574 2.24 -10.18 2.18
C GLY A 574 2.43 -9.86 0.69
N VAL A 575 3.67 -9.82 0.22
CA VAL A 575 4.08 -9.59 -1.17
C VAL A 575 4.07 -10.91 -1.96
N ALA A 576 4.50 -12.01 -1.35
CA ALA A 576 4.48 -13.35 -1.94
C ALA A 576 3.38 -14.22 -1.33
N ASP A 577 2.93 -15.20 -2.10
CA ASP A 577 2.01 -16.23 -1.64
C ASP A 577 2.71 -17.22 -0.69
N HIS A 578 1.91 -18.09 -0.07
CA HIS A 578 2.42 -19.21 0.72
C HIS A 578 2.86 -20.36 -0.19
N THR A 579 4.04 -20.25 -0.81
CA THR A 579 4.68 -21.35 -1.56
C THR A 579 5.41 -22.31 -0.62
N ALA A 580 5.68 -23.53 -1.07
CA ALA A 580 6.45 -24.54 -0.34
C ALA A 580 7.80 -23.99 0.12
N VAL A 581 8.52 -23.31 -0.78
CA VAL A 581 9.84 -22.73 -0.49
C VAL A 581 9.73 -21.57 0.50
N ALA A 582 8.65 -20.81 0.49
CA ALA A 582 8.43 -19.71 1.42
C ALA A 582 8.03 -20.18 2.84
N THR A 583 7.85 -21.48 3.09
CA THR A 583 7.57 -22.02 4.44
C THR A 583 8.77 -21.88 5.38
N GLY A 584 8.51 -21.89 6.69
CA GLY A 584 9.53 -21.70 7.73
C GLY A 584 9.77 -20.24 8.12
N SER A 585 10.89 -20.02 8.82
CA SER A 585 11.27 -18.73 9.39
C SER A 585 12.55 -18.19 8.74
N PRO A 586 12.57 -16.91 8.30
CA PRO A 586 13.78 -16.23 7.82
C PRO A 586 14.62 -15.61 8.96
N VAL A 587 14.27 -15.88 10.22
CA VAL A 587 14.99 -15.33 11.37
C VAL A 587 16.37 -16.00 11.49
N PRO A 588 17.46 -15.23 11.67
CA PRO A 588 18.80 -15.81 11.83
C PRO A 588 18.88 -16.74 13.04
N CYS A 589 19.66 -17.82 12.89
CA CYS A 589 19.92 -18.77 13.96
C CYS A 589 20.50 -18.05 15.19
N GLY A 590 20.03 -18.47 16.36
CA GLY A 590 20.44 -17.88 17.63
C GLY A 590 19.91 -16.48 17.94
N ALA A 591 19.10 -15.88 17.05
CA ALA A 591 18.37 -14.68 17.40
C ALA A 591 17.25 -14.97 18.41
N ILE A 592 16.89 -13.97 19.20
CA ILE A 592 15.79 -14.08 20.17
C ILE A 592 14.49 -13.71 19.45
N VAL A 593 13.45 -14.50 19.65
CA VAL A 593 12.07 -14.18 19.26
C VAL A 593 11.17 -14.36 20.48
N ALA A 594 9.90 -13.96 20.38
CA ALA A 594 8.98 -14.09 21.49
C ALA A 594 8.79 -15.58 21.83
N GLY A 595 9.12 -15.94 23.06
CA GLY A 595 9.04 -17.31 23.56
C GLY A 595 10.33 -18.13 23.41
N GLY A 596 11.45 -17.56 22.97
CA GLY A 596 12.75 -18.24 23.04
C GLY A 596 13.79 -17.79 22.02
N LYS A 597 15.00 -18.35 22.15
CA LYS A 597 16.07 -18.24 21.15
C LYS A 597 15.80 -19.23 20.03
N ILE A 598 15.94 -18.81 18.77
CA ILE A 598 15.92 -19.74 17.62
C ILE A 598 17.07 -20.75 17.81
N PRO A 599 16.78 -22.06 17.92
CA PRO A 599 17.83 -23.07 18.14
C PRO A 599 18.90 -23.02 17.04
N GLU A 600 20.15 -23.28 17.40
CA GLU A 600 21.27 -23.32 16.44
C GLU A 600 21.13 -24.46 15.41
N HIS A 601 20.27 -25.44 15.69
CA HIS A 601 19.90 -26.55 14.80
C HIS A 601 18.47 -26.44 14.23
N TYR A 602 17.79 -25.30 14.42
CA TYR A 602 16.44 -25.09 13.89
C TYR A 602 16.54 -24.90 12.38
N GLU A 603 16.44 -26.01 11.65
CA GLU A 603 16.58 -26.13 10.19
C GLU A 603 17.28 -24.92 9.55
N SER A 604 18.56 -24.77 9.88
CA SER A 604 19.49 -24.01 9.07
C SER A 604 19.71 -24.80 7.79
N ILE A 605 18.68 -24.86 6.93
CA ILE A 605 18.67 -25.42 5.59
C ILE A 605 19.08 -26.91 5.58
N PRO A 606 18.19 -27.87 5.26
CA PRO A 606 18.65 -29.17 4.78
C PRO A 606 19.31 -28.94 3.40
N LEU A 607 20.58 -28.52 3.42
CA LEU A 607 21.39 -28.35 2.21
C LEU A 607 21.68 -29.71 1.57
N ARG A 608 21.68 -30.81 2.35
CA ARG A 608 22.25 -32.10 1.94
C ARG A 608 21.47 -33.36 2.34
N GLU A 609 20.17 -33.32 2.58
CA GLU A 609 19.40 -34.58 2.50
C GLU A 609 19.12 -34.88 1.02
N PHE A 610 20.13 -35.46 0.37
CA PHE A 610 20.03 -36.03 -0.98
C PHE A 610 19.11 -37.25 -0.92
N ASP A 611 17.82 -36.99 -0.95
CA ASP A 611 16.84 -37.97 -1.41
C ASP A 611 16.39 -37.54 -2.82
N GLU A 612 16.09 -38.49 -3.70
CA GLU A 612 15.61 -38.19 -5.07
C GLU A 612 14.31 -37.34 -5.04
N THR A 613 13.64 -37.30 -3.88
CA THR A 613 12.49 -36.46 -3.54
C THR A 613 12.82 -34.95 -3.36
N ALA A 614 14.08 -34.58 -3.08
CA ALA A 614 14.50 -33.19 -2.82
C ALA A 614 14.52 -32.30 -4.08
N PHE A 615 14.64 -32.91 -5.28
CA PHE A 615 14.62 -32.21 -6.57
C PHE A 615 13.32 -31.42 -6.77
N GLY A 616 12.20 -32.03 -6.40
CA GLY A 616 10.90 -31.45 -6.65
C GLY A 616 10.69 -30.15 -5.88
N PHE A 617 11.10 -30.16 -4.61
CA PHE A 617 10.96 -29.04 -3.69
C PHE A 617 11.70 -27.76 -4.12
N ARG A 618 12.84 -27.89 -4.80
CA ARG A 618 13.75 -26.74 -5.05
C ARG A 618 13.53 -26.03 -6.38
N SER A 619 12.65 -26.54 -7.24
CA SER A 619 12.49 -26.06 -8.63
C SER A 619 11.49 -24.90 -8.79
N TRP A 620 10.67 -24.62 -7.78
CA TRP A 620 9.68 -23.53 -7.79
C TRP A 620 10.07 -22.41 -6.81
N LEU A 621 10.96 -21.51 -7.24
CA LEU A 621 11.16 -20.23 -6.54
C LEU A 621 10.36 -19.16 -7.26
N SER A 622 9.12 -18.95 -6.81
CA SER A 622 8.19 -17.96 -7.36
C SER A 622 7.51 -17.19 -6.24
N LEU A 623 7.11 -15.96 -6.54
CA LEU A 623 6.25 -15.14 -5.67
C LEU A 623 4.81 -15.66 -5.65
N ASP A 624 4.42 -16.46 -6.64
CA ASP A 624 3.06 -16.99 -6.80
C ASP A 624 3.01 -18.47 -6.41
N THR A 625 1.90 -18.87 -5.79
CA THR A 625 1.53 -20.28 -5.66
C THR A 625 1.14 -20.86 -7.02
N LEU A 626 1.46 -22.14 -7.22
CA LEU A 626 1.12 -22.83 -8.45
C LEU A 626 -0.30 -23.40 -8.39
N THR A 627 -1.12 -23.14 -9.40
CA THR A 627 -2.51 -23.62 -9.50
C THR A 627 -2.69 -24.63 -10.62
N GLU A 628 -3.70 -25.50 -10.49
CA GLU A 628 -4.08 -26.48 -11.54
C GLU A 628 -4.42 -25.77 -12.86
N GLU A 629 -5.21 -24.69 -12.79
CA GLU A 629 -5.60 -23.90 -13.96
C GLU A 629 -4.39 -23.33 -14.71
N ARG A 630 -3.40 -22.80 -13.97
CA ARG A 630 -2.19 -22.24 -14.55
C ARG A 630 -1.36 -23.33 -15.21
N LEU A 631 -1.13 -24.46 -14.53
CA LEU A 631 -0.42 -25.60 -15.10
C LEU A 631 -1.08 -26.14 -16.37
N ASN A 632 -2.40 -26.33 -16.33
CA ASN A 632 -3.19 -26.80 -17.46
C ASN A 632 -3.04 -25.86 -18.67
N THR A 633 -3.26 -24.56 -18.43
CA THR A 633 -3.13 -23.52 -19.47
C THR A 633 -1.73 -23.49 -20.07
N THR A 634 -0.69 -23.58 -19.23
CA THR A 634 0.71 -23.64 -19.68
C THR A 634 0.96 -24.85 -20.57
N VAL A 635 0.59 -26.05 -20.12
CA VAL A 635 0.83 -27.30 -20.89
C VAL A 635 0.13 -27.21 -22.24
N HIS A 636 -1.17 -26.90 -22.24
CA HIS A 636 -1.97 -26.82 -23.46
C HIS A 636 -1.39 -25.83 -24.47
N LYS A 637 -1.15 -24.58 -24.05
CA LYS A 637 -0.62 -23.55 -24.95
C LYS A 637 0.81 -23.82 -25.39
N SER A 638 1.62 -24.48 -24.56
CA SER A 638 2.98 -24.89 -24.96
C SER A 638 2.97 -25.98 -26.02
N LEU A 639 1.97 -26.88 -25.99
CA LEU A 639 1.74 -27.89 -27.02
C LEU A 639 1.26 -27.26 -28.32
N GLU A 640 0.29 -26.34 -28.27
CA GLU A 640 -0.16 -25.58 -29.45
C GLU A 640 1.01 -24.81 -30.09
N ALA A 641 1.79 -24.10 -29.29
CA ALA A 641 2.98 -23.39 -29.73
C ALA A 641 3.98 -24.33 -30.40
N SER A 642 4.24 -25.49 -29.80
CA SER A 642 5.19 -26.48 -30.32
C SER A 642 4.69 -27.13 -31.61
N SER A 643 3.39 -27.42 -31.70
CA SER A 643 2.76 -27.94 -32.91
C SER A 643 2.89 -26.95 -34.07
N LEU A 644 2.58 -25.66 -33.83
CA LEU A 644 2.73 -24.61 -34.83
C LEU A 644 4.18 -24.46 -35.30
N PHE A 645 5.13 -24.50 -34.34
CA PHE A 645 6.55 -24.44 -34.65
C PHE A 645 6.97 -25.62 -35.52
N VAL A 646 6.62 -26.85 -35.13
CA VAL A 646 6.93 -28.08 -35.86
C VAL A 646 6.39 -28.04 -37.30
N HIS A 647 5.13 -27.66 -37.50
CA HIS A 647 4.54 -27.53 -38.84
C HIS A 647 5.28 -26.52 -39.71
N THR A 648 5.77 -25.43 -39.11
CA THR A 648 6.57 -24.44 -39.82
C THR A 648 7.92 -25.02 -40.27
N ILE A 649 8.56 -25.84 -39.44
CA ILE A 649 9.88 -26.42 -39.70
C ILE A 649 9.84 -27.52 -40.78
N ILE A 650 8.82 -28.38 -40.80
CA ILE A 650 8.69 -29.47 -41.79
C ILE A 650 8.69 -28.95 -43.23
N ASN A 651 8.07 -27.78 -43.45
CA ASN A 651 7.94 -27.17 -44.77
C ASN A 651 9.26 -26.67 -45.37
N GLU A 652 10.37 -26.72 -44.63
CA GLU A 652 11.69 -26.23 -45.07
C GLU A 652 12.59 -27.33 -45.68
N GLY A 653 12.15 -28.60 -45.71
CA GLY A 653 12.80 -29.69 -46.48
C GLY A 653 12.99 -31.03 -45.73
N ASP A 654 13.45 -32.05 -46.46
CA ASP A 654 13.53 -33.45 -45.97
C ASP A 654 14.40 -33.64 -44.73
N MET A 655 15.50 -32.89 -44.63
CA MET A 655 16.37 -32.89 -43.44
C MET A 655 15.58 -32.47 -42.19
N PHE A 656 14.77 -31.42 -42.31
CA PHE A 656 13.95 -30.91 -41.21
C PHE A 656 12.78 -31.83 -40.87
N ASN A 657 12.17 -32.44 -41.89
CA ASN A 657 11.16 -33.48 -41.69
C ASN A 657 11.71 -34.65 -40.86
N THR A 658 12.94 -35.10 -41.15
CA THR A 658 13.62 -36.16 -40.38
C THR A 658 13.86 -35.75 -38.92
N ILE A 659 14.35 -34.53 -38.69
CA ILE A 659 14.58 -33.99 -37.33
C ILE A 659 13.26 -33.93 -36.55
N VAL A 660 12.21 -33.39 -37.17
CA VAL A 660 10.88 -33.28 -36.59
C VAL A 660 10.30 -34.65 -36.26
N ASN A 661 10.32 -35.61 -37.19
CA ASN A 661 9.75 -36.93 -36.95
C ASN A 661 10.47 -37.67 -35.82
N THR A 662 11.80 -37.52 -35.74
CA THR A 662 12.60 -38.06 -34.63
C THR A 662 12.20 -37.42 -33.31
N PHE A 663 12.03 -36.10 -33.29
CA PHE A 663 11.62 -35.35 -32.11
C PHE A 663 10.20 -35.71 -31.64
N THR A 664 9.21 -35.67 -32.54
CA THR A 664 7.81 -36.00 -32.21
C THR A 664 7.67 -37.45 -31.76
N SER A 665 8.40 -38.38 -32.38
CA SER A 665 8.44 -39.78 -31.94
C SER A 665 9.00 -39.93 -30.52
N ALA A 666 10.01 -39.13 -30.15
CA ALA A 666 10.57 -39.13 -28.80
C ALA A 666 9.57 -38.57 -27.77
N ILE A 667 8.83 -37.50 -28.11
CA ILE A 667 7.77 -36.94 -27.26
C ILE A 667 6.64 -37.96 -27.06
N HIS A 668 6.15 -38.57 -28.14
CA HIS A 668 5.09 -39.58 -28.07
C HIS A 668 5.54 -40.78 -27.22
N LYS A 669 6.76 -41.27 -27.42
CA LYS A 669 7.30 -42.40 -26.62
C LYS A 669 7.44 -42.04 -25.14
N LYS A 670 7.84 -40.82 -24.81
CA LYS A 670 8.15 -40.41 -23.44
C LYS A 670 6.93 -39.92 -22.65
N TYR A 671 5.96 -39.28 -23.30
CA TYR A 671 4.82 -38.63 -22.61
C TYR A 671 3.46 -39.04 -23.17
N GLY A 672 3.40 -39.87 -24.22
CA GLY A 672 2.13 -40.26 -24.85
C GLY A 672 1.44 -39.15 -25.64
N ILE A 673 2.15 -38.07 -26.01
CA ILE A 673 1.58 -36.92 -26.69
C ILE A 673 1.93 -36.91 -28.19
N ASP A 674 0.92 -36.69 -29.04
CA ASP A 674 1.09 -36.44 -30.48
C ASP A 674 1.05 -34.95 -30.80
N LEU A 675 2.17 -34.38 -31.25
CA LEU A 675 2.27 -32.97 -31.61
C LEU A 675 1.58 -32.61 -32.93
N PHE A 676 1.25 -33.59 -33.78
CA PHE A 676 0.48 -33.37 -35.00
C PHE A 676 -1.01 -33.32 -34.76
N ASN A 677 -1.46 -33.88 -33.63
CA ASN A 677 -2.85 -33.93 -33.22
C ASN A 677 -2.97 -33.55 -31.74
N VAL A 678 -2.70 -32.27 -31.44
CA VAL A 678 -2.83 -31.73 -30.09
C VAL A 678 -4.31 -31.73 -29.70
N GLU A 679 -4.63 -32.34 -28.57
CA GLU A 679 -5.98 -32.40 -28.06
C GLU A 679 -6.49 -31.02 -27.63
N SER A 680 -7.81 -30.80 -27.75
CA SER A 680 -8.46 -29.59 -27.27
C SER A 680 -8.52 -29.49 -25.75
N ASP A 681 -8.40 -30.61 -25.03
CA ASP A 681 -8.43 -30.64 -23.56
C ASP A 681 -7.00 -30.67 -23.00
N GLY A 682 -6.56 -29.53 -22.48
CA GLY A 682 -5.26 -29.41 -21.81
C GLY A 682 -5.13 -30.28 -20.56
N LYS A 683 -6.23 -30.61 -19.89
CA LYS A 683 -6.21 -31.37 -18.64
C LYS A 683 -5.77 -32.81 -18.90
N HIS A 684 -6.30 -33.44 -19.94
CA HIS A 684 -5.88 -34.78 -20.34
C HIS A 684 -4.39 -34.82 -20.66
N SER A 685 -3.90 -33.84 -21.42
CA SER A 685 -2.48 -33.73 -21.75
C SER A 685 -1.60 -33.59 -20.51
N LEU A 686 -2.01 -32.76 -19.54
CA LEU A 686 -1.32 -32.61 -18.25
C LEU A 686 -1.32 -33.93 -17.47
N GLU A 687 -2.45 -34.63 -17.39
CA GLU A 687 -2.54 -35.93 -16.72
C GLU A 687 -1.63 -36.98 -17.35
N CYS A 688 -1.55 -37.05 -18.68
CA CYS A 688 -0.66 -37.96 -19.41
C CYS A 688 0.82 -37.67 -19.09
N ILE A 689 1.21 -36.40 -19.08
CA ILE A 689 2.58 -35.96 -18.74
C ILE A 689 2.92 -36.36 -17.29
N LEU A 690 2.01 -36.13 -16.35
CA LEU A 690 2.22 -36.44 -14.94
C LEU A 690 2.25 -37.96 -14.69
N LYS A 691 1.28 -38.71 -15.19
CA LYS A 691 1.17 -40.17 -15.02
C LYS A 691 2.43 -40.91 -15.44
N THR A 692 3.08 -40.44 -16.50
CA THR A 692 4.29 -41.09 -17.02
C THR A 692 5.50 -40.96 -16.08
N SER A 693 5.49 -40.00 -15.14
CA SER A 693 6.63 -39.72 -14.24
C SER A 693 6.33 -39.87 -12.75
N THR A 694 5.13 -39.51 -12.27
CA THR A 694 4.81 -39.47 -10.83
C THR A 694 4.06 -40.71 -10.33
N GLN A 695 3.49 -41.52 -11.23
CA GLN A 695 2.56 -42.62 -10.89
C GLN A 695 1.37 -42.20 -10.01
N THR A 696 1.09 -40.89 -9.93
CA THR A 696 0.07 -40.29 -9.05
C THR A 696 -0.87 -39.41 -9.87
N ASP A 697 -2.17 -39.48 -9.62
CA ASP A 697 -3.17 -38.71 -10.37
C ASP A 697 -3.17 -37.22 -9.98
N LEU A 698 -3.54 -36.35 -10.93
CA LEU A 698 -3.56 -34.89 -10.73
C LEU A 698 -4.49 -34.48 -9.56
N SER A 699 -5.63 -35.16 -9.39
CA SER A 699 -6.56 -34.92 -8.29
C SER A 699 -5.98 -35.25 -6.91
N GLU A 700 -5.06 -36.22 -6.83
CA GLU A 700 -4.38 -36.56 -5.58
C GLU A 700 -3.32 -35.51 -5.27
N LEU A 701 -2.56 -35.07 -6.29
CA LEU A 701 -1.55 -34.02 -6.15
C LEU A 701 -2.12 -32.67 -5.70
N THR A 702 -3.35 -32.32 -6.10
CA THR A 702 -4.01 -31.08 -5.65
C THR A 702 -4.49 -31.15 -4.21
N CYS A 703 -4.68 -32.34 -3.64
CA CYS A 703 -5.00 -32.54 -2.23
C CYS A 703 -3.77 -32.53 -1.32
N ILE A 704 -2.57 -32.77 -1.86
CA ILE A 704 -1.31 -32.69 -1.11
C ILE A 704 -0.93 -31.21 -0.94
N PRO A 705 -0.63 -30.74 0.29
CA PRO A 705 -0.12 -29.38 0.51
C PRO A 705 1.11 -29.10 -0.35
N HIS A 706 1.02 -28.08 -1.21
CA HIS A 706 2.03 -27.74 -2.21
C HIS A 706 2.41 -28.87 -3.19
N GLY A 707 1.58 -29.91 -3.36
CA GLY A 707 1.87 -31.05 -4.24
C GLY A 707 2.07 -30.64 -5.70
N LEU A 708 1.41 -29.58 -6.15
CA LEU A 708 1.64 -29.03 -7.50
C LEU A 708 3.06 -28.46 -7.66
N GLU A 709 3.57 -27.77 -6.65
CA GLU A 709 4.90 -27.14 -6.68
C GLU A 709 6.01 -28.18 -6.52
N ILE A 710 5.81 -29.14 -5.61
CA ILE A 710 6.82 -30.13 -5.24
C ILE A 710 6.83 -31.32 -6.20
N ASN A 711 5.68 -31.78 -6.69
CA ASN A 711 5.59 -33.03 -7.46
C ASN A 711 5.23 -32.80 -8.94
N ALA A 712 4.32 -31.87 -9.25
CA ALA A 712 3.87 -31.67 -10.63
C ALA A 712 4.81 -30.77 -11.45
N TRP A 713 5.20 -29.62 -10.90
CA TRP A 713 6.07 -28.65 -11.58
C TRP A 713 7.40 -29.22 -12.10
N PRO A 714 8.16 -30.04 -11.35
CA PRO A 714 9.43 -30.57 -11.83
C PRO A 714 9.27 -31.45 -13.08
N VAL A 715 8.16 -32.18 -13.19
CA VAL A 715 7.82 -32.99 -14.36
C VAL A 715 7.45 -32.10 -15.54
N VAL A 716 6.61 -31.08 -15.30
CA VAL A 716 6.22 -30.11 -16.32
C VAL A 716 7.42 -29.32 -16.82
N LEU A 717 8.32 -28.89 -15.93
CA LEU A 717 9.55 -28.18 -16.28
C LEU A 717 10.44 -29.03 -17.21
N ASN A 718 10.65 -30.31 -16.88
CA ASN A 718 11.38 -31.25 -17.74
C ASN A 718 10.71 -31.44 -19.10
N PHE A 719 9.38 -31.52 -19.12
CA PHE A 719 8.60 -31.59 -20.34
C PHE A 719 8.81 -30.33 -21.21
N LEU A 720 8.74 -29.13 -20.63
CA LEU A 720 8.98 -27.86 -21.33
C LEU A 720 10.40 -27.77 -21.90
N TYR A 721 11.42 -28.21 -21.16
CA TYR A 721 12.79 -28.34 -21.68
C TYR A 721 12.87 -29.29 -22.88
N THR A 722 12.12 -30.39 -22.83
CA THR A 722 12.04 -31.34 -23.95
C THR A 722 11.39 -30.65 -25.15
N LEU A 723 10.28 -29.92 -24.97
CA LEU A 723 9.61 -29.19 -26.04
C LEU A 723 10.52 -28.17 -26.73
N VAL A 724 11.30 -27.41 -25.96
CA VAL A 724 12.19 -26.37 -26.50
C VAL A 724 13.46 -26.95 -27.15
N SER A 725 13.80 -28.21 -26.89
CA SER A 725 15.01 -28.84 -27.44
C SER A 725 15.07 -28.81 -28.97
N ILE A 726 13.93 -28.97 -29.67
CA ILE A 726 13.88 -28.88 -31.14
C ILE A 726 14.31 -27.51 -31.64
N ARG A 727 13.83 -26.42 -31.00
CA ARG A 727 14.24 -25.05 -31.34
C ARG A 727 15.75 -24.88 -31.19
N ASN A 728 16.33 -25.45 -30.13
CA ASN A 728 17.77 -25.37 -29.88
C ASN A 728 18.57 -26.14 -30.93
N THR A 729 18.12 -27.33 -31.31
CA THR A 729 18.72 -28.12 -32.41
C THR A 729 18.70 -27.33 -33.72
N ILE A 730 17.58 -26.71 -34.06
CA ILE A 730 17.47 -25.85 -35.27
C ILE A 730 18.43 -24.67 -35.19
N ARG A 731 18.51 -23.95 -34.06
CA ARG A 731 19.46 -22.84 -33.88
C ARG A 731 20.94 -23.29 -33.98
N LYS A 732 21.28 -24.47 -33.47
CA LYS A 732 22.63 -25.05 -33.61
C LYS A 732 22.96 -25.30 -35.08
N ILE A 733 22.06 -25.91 -35.86
CA ILE A 733 22.22 -26.14 -37.31
C ILE A 733 22.34 -24.82 -38.10
N LEU A 734 21.55 -23.81 -37.74
CA LEU A 734 21.62 -22.48 -38.39
C LEU A 734 22.96 -21.77 -38.12
N SER A 735 23.61 -22.10 -37.00
CA SER A 735 24.89 -21.50 -36.56
C SER A 735 26.10 -22.27 -37.09
N SER A 736 25.99 -23.58 -37.35
CA SER A 736 27.08 -24.43 -37.86
C SER A 736 27.46 -24.17 -39.32
N GLY A 737 26.69 -23.34 -40.05
CA GLY A 737 26.93 -23.05 -41.46
C GLY A 737 26.47 -24.16 -42.42
N THR A 738 25.78 -25.19 -41.91
CA THR A 738 25.25 -26.31 -42.71
C THR A 738 24.25 -25.87 -43.79
N ILE A 739 23.54 -24.76 -43.55
CA ILE A 739 22.54 -24.21 -44.47
C ILE A 739 23.12 -23.04 -45.25
N THR A 740 23.18 -23.19 -46.57
CA THR A 740 23.69 -22.17 -47.50
C THR A 740 22.59 -21.26 -48.03
N ASP A 741 21.32 -21.68 -48.02
CA ASP A 741 20.19 -20.83 -48.44
C ASP A 741 19.89 -19.74 -47.39
N SER A 742 20.16 -18.49 -47.78
CA SER A 742 19.91 -17.29 -46.98
C SER A 742 18.41 -17.06 -46.70
N ALA A 743 17.52 -17.45 -47.60
CA ALA A 743 16.07 -17.26 -47.44
C ALA A 743 15.50 -18.23 -46.40
N CYS A 744 15.80 -19.53 -46.54
CA CYS A 744 15.50 -20.56 -45.54
C CYS A 744 16.06 -20.19 -44.16
N LYS A 745 17.35 -19.79 -44.08
CA LYS A 745 17.99 -19.37 -42.83
C LYS A 745 17.22 -18.23 -42.14
N LYS A 746 16.76 -17.22 -42.88
CA LYS A 746 15.95 -16.11 -42.34
C LYS A 746 14.58 -16.57 -41.84
N ARG A 747 13.88 -17.47 -42.56
CA ARG A 747 12.58 -18.00 -42.14
C ARG A 747 12.70 -18.82 -40.86
N LEU A 748 13.70 -19.69 -40.78
CA LEU A 748 13.94 -20.53 -39.59
C LEU A 748 14.33 -19.70 -38.36
N TYR A 749 15.17 -18.67 -38.50
CA TYR A 749 15.44 -17.75 -37.38
C TYR A 749 14.16 -17.03 -36.93
N ARG A 750 13.34 -16.52 -37.85
CA ARG A 750 12.05 -15.89 -37.53
C ARG A 750 11.09 -16.85 -36.82
N ALA A 751 11.04 -18.11 -37.25
CA ALA A 751 10.24 -19.13 -36.58
C ALA A 751 10.74 -19.37 -35.15
N CYS A 752 12.05 -19.47 -34.94
CA CYS A 752 12.64 -19.66 -33.61
C CYS A 752 12.37 -18.47 -32.69
N ASP A 753 12.47 -17.23 -33.20
CA ASP A 753 12.24 -16.02 -32.43
C ASP A 753 10.74 -15.83 -32.15
N ARG A 754 9.84 -16.11 -33.10
CA ARG A 754 8.38 -16.11 -32.86
C ARG A 754 7.99 -17.13 -31.79
N PHE A 755 8.52 -18.34 -31.86
CA PHE A 755 8.25 -19.38 -30.87
C PHE A 755 8.64 -18.92 -29.45
N ARG A 756 9.81 -18.25 -29.31
CA ARG A 756 10.29 -17.70 -28.03
C ARG A 756 9.48 -16.49 -27.56
N ASP A 757 9.31 -15.49 -28.42
CA ASP A 757 8.89 -14.13 -28.05
C ASP A 757 7.36 -13.92 -28.11
N ILE A 758 6.64 -14.80 -28.80
CA ILE A 758 5.19 -14.68 -29.01
C ILE A 758 4.47 -15.93 -28.50
N ASP A 759 4.79 -17.09 -29.06
CA ASP A 759 3.99 -18.29 -28.83
C ASP A 759 4.14 -18.79 -27.38
N LEU A 760 5.38 -18.89 -26.86
CA LEU A 760 5.63 -19.24 -25.45
C LEU A 760 5.20 -18.15 -24.46
N VAL A 761 5.32 -16.87 -24.82
CA VAL A 761 4.83 -15.76 -23.98
C VAL A 761 3.31 -15.84 -23.79
N ASN A 762 2.56 -16.25 -24.82
CA ASN A 762 1.12 -16.49 -24.71
C ASN A 762 0.76 -17.66 -23.79
N ALA A 763 1.69 -18.60 -23.60
CA ALA A 763 1.63 -19.70 -22.65
C ALA A 763 2.15 -19.35 -21.24
N GLU A 764 2.49 -18.08 -20.97
CA GLU A 764 3.12 -17.59 -19.73
C GLU A 764 4.51 -18.20 -19.47
N ILE A 765 5.17 -18.66 -20.52
CA ILE A 765 6.49 -19.27 -20.46
C ILE A 765 7.50 -18.22 -20.87
N ARG A 766 8.41 -17.89 -19.96
CA ARG A 766 9.62 -17.15 -20.27
C ARG A 766 10.66 -18.13 -20.79
N LEU A 767 11.29 -17.81 -21.91
CA LEU A 767 12.41 -18.58 -22.45
C LEU A 767 13.59 -17.64 -22.73
N GLN A 768 14.64 -17.76 -21.94
CA GLN A 768 15.83 -16.95 -22.06
C GLN A 768 17.00 -17.77 -22.58
N ASP A 769 17.58 -17.34 -23.69
CA ASP A 769 18.78 -17.95 -24.27
C ASP A 769 20.05 -17.67 -23.45
N ARG A 770 19.92 -16.96 -22.33
CA ARG A 770 21.03 -16.47 -21.50
C ARG A 770 20.71 -16.77 -20.04
N ALA A 771 21.73 -17.18 -19.29
CA ALA A 771 21.59 -17.54 -17.88
C ALA A 771 21.52 -16.33 -16.92
N THR A 772 21.92 -15.13 -17.35
CA THR A 772 21.78 -13.89 -16.56
C THR A 772 21.43 -12.68 -17.42
N THR A 773 20.85 -11.66 -16.78
CA THR A 773 20.56 -10.33 -17.35
C THR A 773 21.81 -9.58 -17.80
N THR A 774 22.98 -9.87 -17.23
CA THR A 774 24.24 -9.13 -17.42
C THR A 774 25.11 -9.56 -18.60
N ASP A 775 24.63 -10.36 -19.55
CA ASP A 775 25.42 -10.78 -20.74
C ASP A 775 26.70 -11.58 -20.39
N LEU A 776 26.88 -11.98 -19.12
CA LEU A 776 28.11 -12.58 -18.58
C LEU A 776 28.36 -14.02 -19.05
N ILE A 777 27.35 -14.68 -19.63
CA ILE A 777 27.41 -16.09 -20.06
C ILE A 777 27.20 -16.16 -21.59
N ARG A 778 27.96 -15.38 -22.35
CA ARG A 778 28.04 -15.56 -23.81
C ARG A 778 28.99 -16.70 -24.14
N GLY A 779 28.52 -17.68 -24.91
CA GLY A 779 29.37 -18.70 -25.55
C GLY A 779 29.49 -20.04 -24.84
N LEU A 780 28.69 -20.30 -23.80
CA LEU A 780 28.66 -21.58 -23.10
C LEU A 780 27.47 -22.42 -23.63
N ASP A 781 27.67 -23.72 -23.89
CA ASP A 781 26.61 -24.65 -24.38
C ASP A 781 25.67 -25.08 -23.23
N ILE A 782 25.04 -24.09 -22.58
CA ILE A 782 24.11 -24.29 -21.46
C ILE A 782 22.67 -24.28 -22.01
N PRO A 783 21.76 -25.15 -21.52
CA PRO A 783 20.34 -25.07 -21.86
C PRO A 783 19.77 -23.67 -21.57
N PRO A 784 18.83 -23.18 -22.40
CA PRO A 784 18.17 -21.90 -22.14
C PRO A 784 17.37 -21.98 -20.84
N PHE A 785 17.24 -20.85 -20.15
CA PHE A 785 16.42 -20.79 -18.94
C PHE A 785 14.96 -20.74 -19.32
N ILE A 786 14.13 -21.56 -18.69
CA ILE A 786 12.69 -21.65 -18.93
C ILE A 786 11.93 -21.68 -17.61
N GLY A 787 10.75 -21.07 -17.58
CA GLY A 787 9.89 -21.11 -16.41
C GLY A 787 8.64 -20.25 -16.57
N LEU A 788 7.76 -20.33 -15.58
CA LEU A 788 6.53 -19.56 -15.56
C LEU A 788 6.77 -18.14 -15.05
N VAL A 789 6.25 -17.17 -15.79
CA VAL A 789 6.23 -15.76 -15.41
C VAL A 789 4.90 -15.18 -15.88
N ASP A 790 4.25 -14.39 -15.03
CA ASP A 790 2.97 -13.76 -15.38
C ASP A 790 3.10 -12.97 -16.69
N LYS A 791 2.12 -13.18 -17.58
CA LYS A 791 2.08 -12.62 -18.94
C LYS A 791 2.32 -11.11 -18.97
N LYS A 792 1.83 -10.36 -17.96
CA LYS A 792 2.01 -8.91 -17.86
C LYS A 792 3.48 -8.51 -17.75
N PHE A 793 4.32 -9.32 -17.08
CA PHE A 793 5.76 -9.05 -17.02
C PHE A 793 6.42 -9.30 -18.38
N LEU A 794 6.00 -10.36 -19.07
CA LEU A 794 6.56 -10.75 -20.35
C LEU A 794 6.25 -9.72 -21.45
N ILE A 795 5.04 -9.17 -21.47
CA ILE A 795 4.64 -8.13 -22.43
C ILE A 795 5.41 -6.83 -22.19
N ASN A 796 5.69 -6.48 -20.93
CA ASN A 796 6.38 -5.25 -20.56
C ASN A 796 7.92 -5.36 -20.63
N GLU A 797 8.47 -6.51 -21.02
CA GLU A 797 9.89 -6.62 -21.31
C GLU A 797 10.23 -5.95 -22.63
N PRO A 798 11.24 -5.06 -22.68
CA PRO A 798 11.62 -4.44 -23.93
C PRO A 798 12.09 -5.52 -24.91
N SER A 799 11.31 -5.76 -25.96
CA SER A 799 11.74 -6.64 -27.04
C SER A 799 12.99 -6.03 -27.66
N LYS A 800 14.05 -6.83 -27.88
CA LYS A 800 15.31 -6.36 -28.47
C LYS A 800 15.13 -5.69 -29.85
N ASN A 801 13.97 -5.88 -30.48
CA ASN A 801 13.61 -5.29 -31.76
C ASN A 801 12.81 -3.97 -31.65
N GLU A 802 12.22 -3.63 -30.49
CA GLU A 802 11.43 -2.41 -30.31
C GLU A 802 12.17 -1.27 -29.58
N THR A 803 13.42 -1.49 -29.19
CA THR A 803 14.28 -0.42 -28.63
C THR A 803 14.58 0.76 -29.59
N LYS A 804 13.92 0.84 -30.75
CA LYS A 804 13.92 2.01 -31.62
C LYS A 804 12.60 2.12 -32.41
N HIS A 805 11.47 2.53 -31.82
CA HIS A 805 10.81 3.76 -32.32
C HIS A 805 9.56 4.29 -31.59
N ASP A 806 8.64 3.48 -31.04
CA ASP A 806 7.25 4.00 -30.94
C ASP A 806 6.67 4.29 -29.54
N GLU A 807 6.98 3.55 -28.47
CA GLU A 807 6.18 3.72 -27.23
C GLU A 807 6.67 4.82 -26.27
N THR A 808 7.94 5.25 -26.39
CA THR A 808 8.47 6.36 -25.57
C THR A 808 8.25 7.73 -26.18
N VAL A 809 7.82 7.82 -27.44
CA VAL A 809 7.57 9.11 -28.12
C VAL A 809 6.21 9.65 -27.73
N VAL A 810 5.16 8.83 -27.74
CA VAL A 810 3.77 9.31 -27.50
C VAL A 810 3.57 9.79 -26.06
N SER A 811 4.03 9.03 -25.05
CA SER A 811 3.88 9.41 -23.63
C SER A 811 4.75 10.62 -23.24
N LYS A 812 6.00 10.68 -23.72
CA LYS A 812 6.89 11.84 -23.47
C LYS A 812 6.47 13.08 -24.27
N GLU A 813 5.84 12.93 -25.44
CA GLU A 813 5.30 14.05 -26.20
C GLU A 813 4.02 14.64 -25.60
N VAL A 814 3.14 13.81 -25.03
CA VAL A 814 1.94 14.28 -24.31
C VAL A 814 2.35 15.06 -23.06
N ILE A 815 3.26 14.51 -22.23
CA ILE A 815 3.78 15.18 -21.04
C ILE A 815 4.57 16.46 -21.40
N LYS A 816 5.35 16.45 -22.49
CA LYS A 816 6.03 17.66 -23.00
C LYS A 816 5.07 18.71 -23.56
N LYS A 817 3.95 18.29 -24.17
CA LYS A 817 2.92 19.20 -24.69
C LYS A 817 2.20 19.92 -23.55
N GLU A 818 1.78 19.19 -22.52
CA GLU A 818 1.09 19.76 -21.36
C GLU A 818 2.00 20.69 -20.56
N ALA A 819 3.26 20.29 -20.33
CA ALA A 819 4.24 21.13 -19.66
C ALA A 819 4.58 22.42 -20.45
N GLY A 820 4.40 22.44 -21.77
CA GLY A 820 4.65 23.60 -22.63
C GLY A 820 3.53 24.65 -22.64
N CYS A 821 2.37 24.35 -22.05
CA CYS A 821 1.21 25.27 -21.99
C CYS A 821 1.34 26.34 -20.91
N ILE A 822 2.23 26.16 -19.93
CA ILE A 822 2.42 27.09 -18.82
C ILE A 822 3.33 28.24 -19.27
N PRO A 823 2.87 29.51 -19.20
CA PRO A 823 3.70 30.65 -19.52
C PRO A 823 4.92 30.75 -18.58
N PRO A 824 6.10 31.19 -19.05
CA PRO A 824 7.31 31.22 -18.23
C PRO A 824 7.17 32.06 -16.95
N TRP A 825 6.40 33.15 -17.02
CA TRP A 825 6.17 34.05 -15.89
C TRP A 825 5.21 33.47 -14.82
N GLU A 826 4.56 32.34 -15.07
CA GLU A 826 3.70 31.64 -14.10
C GLU A 826 4.38 30.40 -13.50
N LEU A 827 5.55 30.01 -14.03
CA LEU A 827 6.22 28.74 -13.70
C LEU A 827 6.51 28.55 -12.20
N PHE A 828 6.86 29.62 -11.50
CA PHE A 828 7.24 29.57 -10.09
C PHE A 828 6.26 30.31 -9.17
N VAL A 829 5.32 31.09 -9.73
CA VAL A 829 4.43 31.96 -8.96
C VAL A 829 3.43 31.15 -8.12
N SER A 830 3.17 29.90 -8.49
CA SER A 830 2.37 28.94 -7.72
C SER A 830 3.16 28.22 -6.61
N GLU A 831 4.50 28.30 -6.58
CA GLU A 831 5.36 27.66 -5.57
C GLU A 831 5.53 28.53 -4.31
N VAL A 832 4.41 29.00 -3.76
CA VAL A 832 4.38 29.86 -2.56
C VAL A 832 4.80 29.13 -1.28
N ASP A 833 4.83 27.80 -1.32
CA ASP A 833 5.37 26.89 -0.30
C ASP A 833 6.91 26.88 -0.28
N LYS A 834 7.56 27.40 -1.32
CA LYS A 834 9.03 27.44 -1.47
C LYS A 834 9.59 28.86 -1.51
N TYR A 835 8.80 29.84 -1.96
CA TYR A 835 9.28 31.21 -2.19
C TYR A 835 8.27 32.26 -1.74
N SER A 836 8.78 33.32 -1.10
CA SER A 836 7.93 34.37 -0.51
C SER A 836 7.84 35.65 -1.35
N LYS A 837 8.77 35.88 -2.29
CA LYS A 837 8.78 37.06 -3.18
C LYS A 837 9.24 36.71 -4.58
N PHE A 838 8.63 37.34 -5.58
CA PHE A 838 8.92 37.17 -7.00
C PHE A 838 9.24 38.50 -7.66
N ASP A 839 10.08 38.47 -8.70
CA ASP A 839 10.36 39.65 -9.52
C ASP A 839 9.27 39.90 -10.60
N SER A 840 9.46 40.94 -11.40
CA SER A 840 8.52 41.31 -12.48
C SER A 840 8.41 40.28 -13.62
N LYS A 841 9.24 39.22 -13.61
CA LYS A 841 9.20 38.09 -14.53
C LYS A 841 8.66 36.82 -13.88
N GLY A 842 8.18 36.89 -12.64
CA GLY A 842 7.68 35.73 -11.89
C GLY A 842 8.80 34.81 -11.37
N MET A 843 10.06 35.28 -11.33
CA MET A 843 11.17 34.51 -10.80
C MET A 843 11.29 34.70 -9.27
N PRO A 844 11.52 33.61 -8.50
CA PRO A 844 11.74 33.72 -7.07
C PRO A 844 12.96 34.55 -6.72
N THR A 845 12.83 35.40 -5.71
CA THR A 845 13.92 36.22 -5.16
C THR A 845 14.24 35.88 -3.71
N HIS A 846 13.24 35.39 -2.95
CA HIS A 846 13.37 35.08 -1.53
C HIS A 846 12.77 33.71 -1.19
N ASP A 847 13.35 33.02 -0.22
CA ASP A 847 12.79 31.77 0.34
C ASP A 847 11.58 32.05 1.26
N THR A 848 10.91 31.00 1.74
CA THR A 848 9.77 31.11 2.67
C THR A 848 10.08 31.75 4.02
N SER A 849 11.35 31.78 4.42
CA SER A 849 11.81 32.48 5.63
C SER A 849 12.09 33.97 5.40
N GLY A 850 11.94 34.44 4.15
CA GLY A 850 12.14 35.84 3.77
C GLY A 850 13.61 36.19 3.50
N ASN A 851 14.50 35.22 3.37
CA ASN A 851 15.90 35.46 3.02
C ASN A 851 16.10 35.48 1.51
N GLU A 852 17.01 36.33 1.02
CA GLU A 852 17.37 36.36 -0.40
C GLU A 852 18.01 35.04 -0.86
N LEU A 853 17.59 34.56 -2.03
CA LEU A 853 18.12 33.35 -2.63
C LEU A 853 19.59 33.53 -3.05
N SER A 854 20.39 32.49 -2.83
CA SER A 854 21.80 32.52 -3.22
C SER A 854 21.99 32.62 -4.74
N LYS A 855 23.12 33.19 -5.18
CA LYS A 855 23.45 33.35 -6.61
C LYS A 855 23.46 32.03 -7.39
N SER A 856 23.81 30.92 -6.75
CA SER A 856 23.78 29.59 -7.38
C SER A 856 22.35 29.07 -7.55
N ALA A 857 21.46 29.31 -6.57
CA ALA A 857 20.05 28.98 -6.65
C ALA A 857 19.33 29.79 -7.74
N LEU A 858 19.57 31.11 -7.79
CA LEU A 858 19.04 31.99 -8.84
C LEU A 858 19.50 31.55 -10.24
N LYS A 859 20.76 31.14 -10.41
CA LYS A 859 21.26 30.63 -11.70
C LYS A 859 20.58 29.31 -12.13
N LYS A 860 20.21 28.45 -11.17
CA LYS A 860 19.47 27.21 -11.42
C LYS A 860 18.02 27.50 -11.83
N LEU A 861 17.35 28.40 -11.12
CA LEU A 861 15.99 28.86 -11.44
C LEU A 861 15.95 29.55 -12.81
N GLN A 862 16.94 30.40 -13.12
CA GLN A 862 17.06 31.06 -14.42
C GLN A 862 17.18 30.04 -15.56
N LYS A 863 17.91 28.94 -15.35
CA LYS A 863 18.06 27.87 -16.35
C LYS A 863 16.74 27.14 -16.60
N LEU A 864 15.94 26.91 -15.56
CA LEU A 864 14.61 26.32 -15.65
C LEU A 864 13.63 27.26 -16.35
N TYR A 865 13.65 28.55 -16.00
CA TYR A 865 12.86 29.60 -16.65
C TYR A 865 13.14 29.67 -18.16
N THR A 866 14.42 29.74 -18.55
CA THR A 866 14.80 29.80 -19.98
C THR A 866 14.47 28.51 -20.73
N ALA A 867 14.51 27.35 -20.06
CA ALA A 867 14.06 26.09 -20.65
C ALA A 867 12.54 26.11 -20.90
N GLN A 868 11.76 26.69 -19.99
CA GLN A 868 10.32 26.84 -20.13
C GLN A 868 9.95 27.86 -21.21
N GLU A 869 10.66 28.99 -21.31
CA GLU A 869 10.49 29.99 -22.36
C GLU A 869 10.63 29.40 -23.76
N LYS A 870 11.61 28.51 -23.97
CA LYS A 870 11.76 27.76 -25.21
C LYS A 870 10.60 26.82 -25.49
N ARG A 871 10.08 26.14 -24.46
CA ARG A 871 8.93 25.22 -24.60
C ARG A 871 7.64 25.97 -24.94
N TYR A 872 7.38 27.07 -24.23
CA TYR A 872 6.20 27.92 -24.43
C TYR A 872 6.20 28.61 -25.80
N THR A 873 7.36 29.11 -26.25
CA THR A 873 7.50 29.68 -27.60
C THR A 873 7.24 28.64 -28.69
N ALA A 874 7.75 27.40 -28.51
CA ALA A 874 7.48 26.31 -29.46
C ALA A 874 5.99 25.89 -29.47
N PHE A 875 5.30 26.00 -28.33
CA PHE A 875 3.85 25.79 -28.22
C PHE A 875 3.06 26.85 -29.00
N LEU A 876 3.38 28.13 -28.81
CA LEU A 876 2.71 29.24 -29.52
C LEU A 876 2.88 29.13 -31.05
N ASN A 877 4.09 28.84 -31.52
CA ASN A 877 4.37 28.68 -32.95
C ASN A 877 3.59 27.51 -33.59
N LYS A 878 3.32 26.43 -32.84
CA LYS A 878 2.49 25.31 -33.33
C LYS A 878 1.00 25.66 -33.39
N LYS A 879 0.51 26.53 -32.48
CA LYS A 879 -0.89 26.96 -32.41
C LYS A 879 -1.27 27.93 -33.54
N GLU A 880 -0.30 28.70 -34.06
CA GLU A 880 -0.50 29.55 -35.24
C GLU A 880 -0.58 28.74 -36.56
N VAL A 881 0.16 27.63 -36.66
CA VAL A 881 0.15 26.74 -37.84
C VAL A 881 -1.15 25.91 -37.94
N THR A 882 -1.86 25.68 -36.83
CA THR A 882 -3.16 24.97 -36.81
C THR A 882 -4.37 25.88 -37.01
N LYS A 883 -4.18 27.21 -37.10
CA LYS A 883 -5.21 28.21 -37.39
C LYS A 883 -5.21 28.73 -38.83
N LYS A 884 -4.23 28.34 -39.65
CA LYS A 884 -4.21 28.51 -41.11
C LYS A 884 -4.59 27.19 -41.76
#